data_AF-A0A812NR25-F1
#
_entry.id   AF-A0A812NR25-F1
#
_cell.length_a   1.000
_cell.length_b   1.000
_cell.length_c   1.000
_cell.angle_alpha   90.00
_cell.angle_beta   90.00
_cell.angle_gamma   90.00
#
_symmetry.space_group_name_H-M   'P 1'
#
loop_
_entity.id
_entity.type
_entity.pdbx_description
1 polymer ?
#
loop_
_entity_poly.entity_id
_entity_poly.type
_entity_poly.pdbx_seq_one_letter_code
_entity_poly.pdbx_strand_id
1 'polypeptide(L)'
;MTSAWESDVVECKLCDHCEYRAERGKATCCDKCNASHDSGVAGHEAHCPRLSREVLQQCRWEHFRCDLGAEEEAICLVVPPRAPIEGPAPVLLFLTGNGHVDDRQDFLSGGVDQLIRNGDLQKYVLLAPKPLWKTGVLRHNDSWRNAWCEDAVWALVTEMLRRLGPANVDPTRLYATGLSLGAIGVWHLALRYGEYLAGIVPVSGRCEWPFNSWPKTGGVDQAVAKRLENIPLRCYQIDADRYGGTPVHDLEWLCWGLPETSREVTLRGMEPDRQVEVKIRSWERPSGKHWDLWEAKGPLKDWAYYDDWGGDKHCLWNRVYPFPEWGLPSFLASHAVPHDRCWKLDMPIPVVDSSKVEDSMEVDQVESRPEPPCKMSTGDMEVMEEQVQLRHEESEIVQAIGSNGQAVAVSRMFITGRVLEEWGGSDAFAAKFVFQAAFASSCRCATVMELLPASLPEQRPRSFGGEDFPLVLSPSRQSSARELSAWAASRSAELQKLLLQHGAVLFRDCGITSAEDFGLVVRAMGCEGYDYVGGAAPRTEVVKGVVFTSNESPPDQPIPFHHELAQSPTPPNYILFCCEVESKHGGATPIIPSDEVADFFMSHFPDFAREVEAKGVRYIRTMPEVTDPTSAQGRSWAESYAVKTREEAEEVMTKQGSTWEWLSGGDLKVTTAALPALRMDERTGRRVFFNSVIAAFTGWNDSRNVGEEAVLLGDFSPVNKHALRAVARFMAEREVAFAWKKGDILIVDNGSVLHSRQSFEPPRRVLAALRGKPLLGPALRAGIIGTGAMGKEHIRNVALMGEQMVVTAIADSSEAALREALEELGGERAPRVAVFRSDEELINCDFVDVLIICTPNFQHIHTLRKAIMSGKHILCEKPLCTTVEDCEEVERLLTERVVRSGSEKAPVFMTGMEYRYMPPIRRLIEESDSRKLGEPRVLSIREHRFPFLVKVDNWNRFNRNTGGTLVEKACHFFDLMRRILQSEPVSVYASGDQAMNHKDEVYDGGIPDIIDHALAVVEFANGARASLDLCMFAEDEQTEQVRVVCQQGSVEAKCPESTVRIVQRRKVRGLGRTPPGKEERAVPEVIRIPISRELAAAGYHEGATFFELEAFAEAVRGKRAVPVTARDGKMAVLMGVAAHRSIALGRPVRLSPAGQIIEEPSADPPPPLLKQQVWSRL
;
A
#
# COMPACT_ATOMS: atom_id res chain seq x y z
N MET A 1 9.30 37.39 -27.76
CA MET A 1 10.29 36.90 -26.77
C MET A 1 10.07 35.40 -26.65
N THR A 2 10.99 34.64 -27.21
CA THR A 2 10.95 33.22 -27.51
C THR A 2 12.21 32.61 -26.89
N SER A 3 12.09 31.74 -25.87
CA SER A 3 13.15 30.76 -25.45
C SER A 3 12.94 30.01 -24.11
N ALA A 4 11.81 30.10 -23.39
CA ALA A 4 11.62 29.33 -22.13
C ALA A 4 10.65 28.12 -22.21
N TRP A 5 10.14 27.79 -23.41
CA TRP A 5 9.04 26.83 -23.58
C TRP A 5 9.37 25.62 -24.48
N GLU A 6 10.65 25.36 -24.75
CA GLU A 6 11.10 24.21 -25.55
C GLU A 6 11.87 23.20 -24.70
N SER A 7 11.17 22.19 -24.19
CA SER A 7 11.64 20.80 -24.05
C SER A 7 10.60 19.98 -23.29
N ASP A 8 10.37 18.78 -23.82
CA ASP A 8 9.72 17.61 -23.22
C ASP A 8 8.23 17.72 -22.84
N VAL A 9 7.39 17.33 -23.80
CA VAL A 9 6.06 16.80 -23.50
C VAL A 9 6.27 15.50 -22.73
N VAL A 10 6.15 15.55 -21.40
CA VAL A 10 6.18 14.35 -20.56
C VAL A 10 4.98 13.46 -20.93
N GLU A 11 5.24 12.22 -21.34
CA GLU A 11 4.19 11.20 -21.49
C GLU A 11 3.60 10.90 -20.10
N CYS A 12 2.34 11.26 -19.90
CA CYS A 12 1.59 10.85 -18.72
C CYS A 12 1.42 9.32 -18.74
N LYS A 13 2.15 8.61 -17.87
CA LYS A 13 2.05 7.15 -17.68
C LYS A 13 0.64 6.67 -17.30
N LEU A 14 -0.16 7.53 -16.65
CA LEU A 14 -1.57 7.26 -16.31
C LEU A 14 -2.55 7.47 -17.47
N CYS A 15 -2.04 7.82 -18.65
CA CYS A 15 -2.80 8.05 -19.87
C CYS A 15 -2.59 6.92 -20.90
N ASP A 16 -1.68 5.97 -20.64
CA ASP A 16 -1.39 4.82 -21.51
C ASP A 16 -2.58 3.83 -21.62
N HIS A 17 -3.57 3.96 -20.74
CA HIS A 17 -4.86 3.26 -20.79
C HIS A 17 -6.04 4.14 -21.24
N CYS A 18 -5.80 5.41 -21.57
CA CYS A 18 -6.83 6.28 -22.11
C CYS A 18 -7.02 5.95 -23.59
N GLU A 19 -8.10 5.21 -23.93
CA GLU A 19 -8.51 4.91 -25.31
C GLU A 19 -8.48 6.16 -26.22
N TYR A 20 -8.74 7.33 -25.63
CA TYR A 20 -8.68 8.63 -26.29
C TYR A 20 -7.32 8.97 -26.93
N ARG A 21 -6.17 8.59 -26.34
CA ARG A 21 -4.82 8.82 -26.93
C ARG A 21 -4.40 7.66 -27.86
N ALA A 22 -4.75 6.42 -27.51
CA ALA A 22 -4.35 5.22 -28.24
C ALA A 22 -5.03 5.10 -29.63
N GLU A 23 -6.28 5.56 -29.77
CA GLU A 23 -7.00 5.47 -31.05
C GLU A 23 -6.99 6.76 -31.90
N ARG A 24 -6.82 7.96 -31.32
CA ARG A 24 -7.14 9.24 -32.00
C ARG A 24 -5.94 10.08 -32.48
N GLY A 25 -4.71 9.53 -32.43
CA GLY A 25 -3.48 10.16 -32.98
C GLY A 25 -3.05 9.67 -34.37
N LYS A 26 -3.81 8.75 -34.98
CA LYS A 26 -3.55 8.24 -36.34
C LYS A 26 -4.07 9.25 -37.38
N ALA A 27 -3.34 9.44 -38.48
CA ALA A 27 -3.78 10.30 -39.60
C ALA A 27 -5.18 9.92 -40.15
N THR A 28 -5.61 8.68 -39.90
CA THR A 28 -6.89 8.08 -40.30
C THR A 28 -8.01 8.24 -39.25
N CYS A 29 -7.79 8.99 -38.17
CA CYS A 29 -8.79 9.19 -37.12
C CYS A 29 -10.10 9.81 -37.65
N CYS A 30 -10.01 10.66 -38.69
CA CYS A 30 -11.17 11.24 -39.37
C CYS A 30 -11.91 10.25 -40.30
N ASP A 31 -11.26 9.18 -40.78
CA ASP A 31 -11.88 8.21 -41.70
C ASP A 31 -12.98 7.37 -41.03
N LYS A 32 -12.96 7.25 -39.70
CA LYS A 32 -14.00 6.58 -38.89
C LYS A 32 -15.09 7.52 -38.37
N CYS A 33 -14.92 8.84 -38.50
CA CYS A 33 -15.95 9.81 -38.16
C CYS A 33 -16.94 9.88 -39.32
N ASN A 34 -17.92 8.98 -39.28
CA ASN A 34 -18.93 8.69 -40.32
C ASN A 34 -19.93 9.85 -40.58
N ALA A 35 -19.49 11.10 -40.57
CA ALA A 35 -20.30 12.27 -40.89
C ALA A 35 -19.93 12.76 -42.30
N SER A 36 -20.67 12.23 -43.28
CA SER A 36 -20.85 12.76 -44.65
C SER A 36 -19.63 13.43 -45.29
N HIS A 37 -18.97 12.68 -46.18
CA HIS A 37 -17.95 13.11 -47.14
C HIS A 37 -18.40 14.19 -48.16
N ASP A 38 -19.45 14.96 -47.89
CA ASP A 38 -20.12 15.80 -48.91
C ASP A 38 -20.10 17.32 -48.63
N SER A 39 -19.27 17.80 -47.70
CA SER A 39 -19.00 19.24 -47.62
C SER A 39 -17.51 19.49 -47.43
N GLY A 40 -16.81 19.78 -48.53
CA GLY A 40 -15.46 20.32 -48.44
C GLY A 40 -15.51 21.66 -47.74
N VAL A 41 -15.05 21.77 -46.49
CA VAL A 41 -15.10 23.03 -45.74
C VAL A 41 -13.99 23.08 -44.67
N ALA A 42 -13.19 24.15 -44.70
CA ALA A 42 -12.46 24.63 -43.54
C ALA A 42 -13.44 24.84 -42.37
N GLY A 43 -13.50 23.88 -41.43
CA GLY A 43 -14.53 23.85 -40.39
C GLY A 43 -14.72 22.49 -39.71
N HIS A 44 -14.19 21.40 -40.28
CA HIS A 44 -14.26 20.08 -39.64
C HIS A 44 -13.62 20.06 -38.23
N GLU A 45 -12.53 20.81 -37.99
CA GLU A 45 -11.90 20.90 -36.66
C GLU A 45 -12.82 21.49 -35.58
N ALA A 46 -13.72 22.41 -35.96
CA ALA A 46 -14.64 23.07 -35.02
C ALA A 46 -15.78 22.15 -34.56
N HIS A 47 -16.12 21.13 -35.35
CA HIS A 47 -17.25 20.22 -35.09
C HIS A 47 -16.84 18.76 -34.87
N CYS A 48 -15.55 18.43 -35.00
CA CYS A 48 -15.03 17.09 -34.71
C CYS A 48 -14.99 16.88 -33.18
N PRO A 49 -15.60 15.82 -32.62
CA PRO A 49 -15.57 15.53 -31.18
C PRO A 49 -14.18 15.09 -30.67
N ARG A 50 -13.12 15.20 -31.47
CA ARG A 50 -11.74 14.75 -31.18
C ARG A 50 -10.75 15.93 -31.29
N LEU A 51 -9.89 16.14 -30.29
CA LEU A 51 -8.87 17.21 -30.34
C LEU A 51 -7.81 16.82 -31.38
N SER A 52 -7.28 17.78 -32.13
CA SER A 52 -6.21 17.49 -33.10
C SER A 52 -4.93 17.07 -32.38
N ARG A 53 -4.07 16.33 -33.08
CA ARG A 53 -2.80 15.84 -32.55
C ARG A 53 -1.88 17.00 -32.16
N GLU A 54 -1.90 18.07 -32.96
CA GLU A 54 -1.14 19.29 -32.73
C GLU A 54 -1.56 19.97 -31.41
N VAL A 55 -2.85 19.98 -31.09
CA VAL A 55 -3.37 20.54 -29.84
C VAL A 55 -3.00 19.67 -28.64
N LEU A 56 -3.09 18.35 -28.78
CA LEU A 56 -2.73 17.41 -27.71
C LEU A 56 -1.22 17.40 -27.40
N GLN A 57 -0.37 17.68 -28.40
CA GLN A 57 1.08 17.79 -28.22
C GLN A 57 1.50 19.07 -27.48
N GLN A 58 0.66 20.10 -27.48
CA GLN A 58 0.93 21.34 -26.74
C GLN A 58 0.51 21.25 -25.27
N CYS A 59 -0.30 20.26 -24.90
CA CYS A 59 -0.70 20.01 -23.53
C CYS A 59 0.41 19.28 -22.76
N ARG A 60 0.62 19.66 -21.49
CA ARG A 60 1.61 19.05 -20.58
C ARG A 60 0.91 18.37 -19.42
N TRP A 61 1.51 17.32 -18.91
CA TRP A 61 1.05 16.66 -17.71
C TRP A 61 2.07 16.90 -16.62
N GLU A 62 1.63 17.56 -15.56
CA GLU A 62 2.46 17.90 -14.42
C GLU A 62 2.11 17.00 -13.24
N HIS A 63 3.15 16.56 -12.55
CA HIS A 63 3.03 15.69 -11.38
C HIS A 63 3.34 16.48 -10.11
N PHE A 64 2.45 16.32 -9.12
CA PHE A 64 2.51 17.00 -7.84
C PHE A 64 2.30 16.00 -6.70
N ARG A 65 3.21 15.95 -5.74
CA ARG A 65 2.99 15.18 -4.51
C ARG A 65 2.50 16.10 -3.42
N CYS A 66 1.30 15.83 -2.90
CA CYS A 66 0.78 16.53 -1.74
C CYS A 66 1.32 15.85 -0.47
N ASP A 67 2.01 16.60 0.38
CA ASP A 67 2.58 16.09 1.65
C ASP A 67 1.50 15.78 2.71
N LEU A 68 0.23 16.12 2.45
CA LEU A 68 -0.89 16.02 3.39
C LEU A 68 -1.71 14.71 3.26
N GLY A 69 -1.13 13.64 2.72
CA GLY A 69 -1.71 12.29 2.83
C GLY A 69 -1.96 11.54 1.53
N ALA A 70 -1.12 11.72 0.51
CA ALA A 70 -1.19 10.97 -0.74
C ALA A 70 -0.10 9.90 -0.82
N GLU A 71 -0.49 8.66 -1.13
CA GLU A 71 0.44 7.56 -1.44
C GLU A 71 1.07 7.74 -2.84
N GLU A 72 0.33 8.37 -3.77
CA GLU A 72 0.72 8.64 -5.16
C GLU A 72 0.77 10.14 -5.51
N GLU A 73 1.45 10.50 -6.60
CA GLU A 73 1.45 11.87 -7.11
C GLU A 73 0.12 12.23 -7.78
N ALA A 74 -0.46 13.36 -7.37
CA ALA A 74 -1.52 14.01 -8.10
C ALA A 74 -1.03 14.43 -9.49
N ILE A 75 -1.90 14.27 -10.49
CA ILE A 75 -1.60 14.64 -11.87
C ILE A 75 -2.48 15.82 -12.26
N CYS A 76 -1.89 16.82 -12.90
CA CYS A 76 -2.58 17.96 -13.47
C CYS A 76 -2.28 18.09 -14.96
N LEU A 77 -3.33 18.17 -15.79
CA LEU A 77 -3.18 18.61 -17.16
C LEU A 77 -3.00 20.13 -17.18
N VAL A 78 -1.87 20.59 -17.72
CA VAL A 78 -1.56 21.98 -17.94
C VAL A 78 -1.63 22.28 -19.43
N VAL A 79 -2.56 23.13 -19.84
CA VAL A 79 -2.66 23.60 -21.21
C VAL A 79 -2.17 25.05 -21.27
N PRO A 80 -1.07 25.33 -21.99
CA PRO A 80 -0.57 26.69 -22.13
C PRO A 80 -1.51 27.54 -23.02
N PRO A 81 -1.39 28.88 -22.97
CA PRO A 81 -2.16 29.74 -23.85
C PRO A 81 -1.76 29.48 -25.31
N ARG A 82 -2.75 29.40 -26.19
CA ARG A 82 -2.58 29.17 -27.63
C ARG A 82 -2.94 30.38 -28.47
N ALA A 83 -3.62 31.37 -27.88
CA ALA A 83 -3.80 32.68 -28.48
C ALA A 83 -2.66 33.63 -28.04
N PRO A 84 -2.21 34.56 -28.90
CA PRO A 84 -1.25 35.58 -28.51
C PRO A 84 -1.80 36.43 -27.35
N ILE A 85 -0.97 36.63 -26.31
CA ILE A 85 -1.29 37.51 -25.18
C ILE A 85 -0.14 38.49 -24.94
N GLU A 86 -0.46 39.69 -24.48
CA GLU A 86 0.53 40.64 -23.97
C GLU A 86 0.65 40.47 -22.45
N GLY A 87 1.82 40.04 -21.98
CA GLY A 87 2.09 39.83 -20.55
C GLY A 87 1.68 38.45 -20.01
N PRO A 88 1.62 38.27 -18.68
CA PRO A 88 1.31 36.99 -18.06
C PRO A 88 -0.15 36.56 -18.27
N ALA A 89 -0.36 35.25 -18.44
CA ALA A 89 -1.66 34.67 -18.78
C ALA A 89 -2.57 34.51 -17.56
N PRO A 90 -3.88 34.82 -17.66
CA PRO A 90 -4.84 34.43 -16.64
C PRO A 90 -4.95 32.89 -16.54
N VAL A 91 -5.36 32.38 -15.39
CA VAL A 91 -5.37 30.93 -15.07
C VAL A 91 -6.79 30.46 -14.81
N LEU A 92 -7.18 29.35 -15.45
CA LEU A 92 -8.46 28.69 -15.25
C LEU A 92 -8.24 27.30 -14.66
N LEU A 93 -8.68 27.08 -13.42
CA LEU A 93 -8.75 25.77 -12.79
C LEU A 93 -10.06 25.09 -13.18
N PHE A 94 -9.98 23.87 -13.72
CA PHE A 94 -11.14 23.07 -14.08
C PHE A 94 -11.20 21.76 -13.30
N LEU A 95 -12.29 21.56 -12.54
CA LEU A 95 -12.56 20.32 -11.80
C LEU A 95 -13.61 19.48 -12.54
N THR A 96 -13.24 18.23 -12.86
CA THR A 96 -14.11 17.29 -13.59
C THR A 96 -15.20 16.66 -12.72
N GLY A 97 -16.27 16.16 -13.36
CA GLY A 97 -17.40 15.49 -12.70
C GLY A 97 -17.17 14.02 -12.31
N ASN A 98 -18.18 13.41 -11.67
CA ASN A 98 -18.10 12.05 -11.09
C ASN A 98 -17.84 10.95 -12.14
N GLY A 99 -18.23 11.18 -13.39
CA GLY A 99 -17.99 10.25 -14.50
C GLY A 99 -16.52 10.07 -14.86
N HIS A 100 -15.63 10.95 -14.37
CA HIS A 100 -14.19 10.97 -14.67
C HIS A 100 -13.32 10.46 -13.51
N VAL A 101 -13.92 9.90 -12.44
CA VAL A 101 -13.21 9.34 -11.28
C VAL A 101 -12.75 7.90 -11.58
N ASP A 102 -11.45 7.65 -11.38
CA ASP A 102 -10.76 6.35 -11.42
C ASP A 102 -10.94 5.51 -12.72
N ASP A 103 -9.92 5.50 -13.58
CA ASP A 103 -9.74 4.69 -14.82
C ASP A 103 -10.93 4.52 -15.78
N ARG A 104 -12.02 5.27 -15.60
CA ARG A 104 -13.09 5.38 -16.60
C ARG A 104 -12.51 6.11 -17.80
N GLN A 105 -12.48 5.40 -18.92
CA GLN A 105 -11.93 5.85 -20.20
C GLN A 105 -12.65 7.13 -20.65
N ASP A 106 -12.06 8.30 -20.36
CA ASP A 106 -12.18 9.58 -21.10
C ASP A 106 -12.01 10.81 -20.17
N PHE A 107 -10.81 11.02 -19.59
CA PHE A 107 -10.52 12.25 -18.83
C PHE A 107 -10.65 13.53 -19.67
N LEU A 108 -10.32 13.45 -20.97
CA LEU A 108 -10.40 14.58 -21.87
C LEU A 108 -11.81 14.82 -22.43
N SER A 109 -12.66 13.79 -22.52
CA SER A 109 -13.97 13.90 -23.19
C SER A 109 -15.04 14.37 -22.21
N GLY A 110 -15.92 15.26 -22.66
CA GLY A 110 -17.08 15.71 -21.87
C GLY A 110 -16.82 16.92 -20.97
N GLY A 111 -15.74 17.67 -21.16
CA GLY A 111 -15.51 18.91 -20.41
C GLY A 111 -14.19 19.62 -20.70
N VAL A 112 -13.06 18.91 -20.50
CA VAL A 112 -11.71 19.48 -20.71
C VAL A 112 -11.49 19.84 -22.18
N ASP A 113 -11.89 18.96 -23.10
CA ASP A 113 -11.79 19.18 -24.54
C ASP A 113 -12.63 20.36 -25.04
N GLN A 114 -13.82 20.58 -24.45
CA GLN A 114 -14.69 21.70 -24.80
C GLN A 114 -14.06 23.05 -24.40
N LEU A 115 -13.43 23.12 -23.22
CA LEU A 115 -12.69 24.29 -22.77
C LEU A 115 -11.49 24.59 -23.67
N ILE A 116 -10.75 23.54 -24.07
CA ILE A 116 -9.63 23.67 -25.02
C ILE A 116 -10.13 24.22 -26.36
N ARG A 117 -11.27 23.77 -26.88
CA ARG A 117 -11.75 24.27 -28.19
C ARG A 117 -12.24 25.71 -28.18
N ASN A 118 -12.67 26.23 -27.03
CA ASN A 118 -13.20 27.59 -26.95
C ASN A 118 -12.09 28.62 -27.23
N GLY A 119 -12.18 29.29 -28.39
CA GLY A 119 -11.19 30.28 -28.84
C GLY A 119 -10.94 31.42 -27.86
N ASP A 120 -11.97 31.87 -27.14
CA ASP A 120 -11.84 32.96 -26.15
C ASP A 120 -11.14 32.52 -24.87
N LEU A 121 -11.12 31.21 -24.59
CA LEU A 121 -10.41 30.63 -23.45
C LEU A 121 -8.97 30.21 -23.80
N GLN A 122 -8.58 30.23 -25.08
CA GLN A 122 -7.20 29.91 -25.51
C GLN A 122 -6.16 30.93 -25.04
N LYS A 123 -6.57 32.07 -24.48
CA LYS A 123 -5.68 33.06 -23.83
C LYS A 123 -5.37 32.73 -22.37
N TYR A 124 -5.98 31.69 -21.79
CA TYR A 124 -5.78 31.27 -20.40
C TYR A 124 -4.82 30.07 -20.34
N VAL A 125 -4.12 29.95 -19.23
CA VAL A 125 -3.53 28.67 -18.82
C VAL A 125 -4.63 27.84 -18.17
N LEU A 126 -4.93 26.67 -18.72
CA LEU A 126 -5.88 25.73 -18.13
C LEU A 126 -5.13 24.74 -17.23
N LEU A 127 -5.57 24.63 -15.97
CA LEU A 127 -5.14 23.61 -15.03
C LEU A 127 -6.31 22.66 -14.79
N ALA A 128 -6.17 21.38 -15.13
CA ALA A 128 -7.20 20.37 -14.90
C ALA A 128 -6.61 19.18 -14.12
N PRO A 129 -6.75 19.15 -12.78
CA PRO A 129 -6.33 18.02 -11.96
C PRO A 129 -7.12 16.74 -12.31
N LYS A 130 -6.45 15.59 -12.33
CA LYS A 130 -7.09 14.28 -12.49
C LYS A 130 -7.70 13.85 -11.15
N PRO A 131 -9.02 13.54 -11.08
CA PRO A 131 -9.69 13.20 -9.82
C PRO A 131 -9.34 11.76 -9.39
N LEU A 132 -8.16 11.57 -8.80
CA LEU A 132 -7.63 10.27 -8.36
C LEU A 132 -7.65 10.13 -6.84
N TRP A 133 -8.31 9.10 -6.33
CA TRP A 133 -8.46 8.86 -4.89
C TRP A 133 -7.13 8.61 -4.17
N LYS A 134 -6.20 7.86 -4.78
CA LYS A 134 -4.87 7.55 -4.23
C LYS A 134 -3.94 8.76 -4.05
N THR A 135 -4.27 9.86 -4.73
CA THR A 135 -3.44 11.08 -4.75
C THR A 135 -3.87 12.11 -3.71
N GLY A 136 -4.90 11.81 -2.90
CA GLY A 136 -5.42 12.73 -1.89
C GLY A 136 -6.15 13.97 -2.44
N VAL A 137 -6.20 14.18 -3.76
CA VAL A 137 -6.99 15.27 -4.39
C VAL A 137 -8.50 15.00 -4.35
N LEU A 138 -8.89 13.76 -4.09
CA LEU A 138 -10.23 13.39 -3.65
C LEU A 138 -10.18 12.87 -2.21
N ARG A 139 -11.24 13.13 -1.45
CA ARG A 139 -11.50 12.57 -0.11
C ARG A 139 -12.75 11.68 -0.15
N HIS A 140 -12.75 10.65 0.71
CA HIS A 140 -13.96 9.88 1.01
C HIS A 140 -14.76 10.58 2.10
N ASN A 141 -16.06 10.78 1.88
CA ASN A 141 -16.98 11.15 2.97
C ASN A 141 -17.74 9.92 3.50
N ASP A 142 -18.22 10.00 4.74
CA ASP A 142 -18.93 8.92 5.44
C ASP A 142 -20.26 8.49 4.78
N SER A 143 -20.67 9.16 3.70
CA SER A 143 -21.92 8.94 2.97
C SER A 143 -21.73 8.25 1.61
N TRP A 144 -20.61 7.56 1.40
CA TRP A 144 -20.31 6.80 0.17
C TRP A 144 -20.25 7.67 -1.11
N ARG A 145 -19.85 8.95 -1.00
CA ARG A 145 -19.65 9.83 -2.16
C ARG A 145 -18.21 10.36 -2.21
N ASN A 146 -17.64 10.38 -3.41
CA ASN A 146 -16.36 11.03 -3.68
C ASN A 146 -16.52 12.54 -3.54
N ALA A 147 -15.55 13.25 -2.95
CA ALA A 147 -15.51 14.71 -2.87
C ALA A 147 -14.09 15.22 -3.19
N TRP A 148 -13.95 16.41 -3.75
CA TRP A 148 -12.64 17.04 -3.93
C TRP A 148 -12.05 17.45 -2.58
N CYS A 149 -10.74 17.27 -2.41
CA CYS A 149 -10.01 17.75 -1.24
C CYS A 149 -9.47 19.16 -1.55
N GLU A 150 -10.03 20.18 -0.92
CA GLU A 150 -9.73 21.59 -1.21
C GLU A 150 -8.26 21.92 -0.96
N ASP A 151 -7.69 21.36 0.11
CA ASP A 151 -6.28 21.60 0.50
C ASP A 151 -5.32 20.99 -0.51
N ALA A 152 -5.58 19.75 -0.91
CA ALA A 152 -4.75 19.07 -1.89
C ALA A 152 -4.85 19.74 -3.27
N VAL A 153 -6.05 20.16 -3.67
CA VAL A 153 -6.26 20.89 -4.93
C VAL A 153 -5.60 22.27 -4.88
N TRP A 154 -5.71 23.00 -3.78
CA TRP A 154 -5.09 24.31 -3.61
C TRP A 154 -3.56 24.22 -3.58
N ALA A 155 -3.01 23.24 -2.85
CA ALA A 155 -1.58 22.96 -2.82
C ALA A 155 -1.05 22.62 -4.22
N LEU A 156 -1.79 21.82 -4.98
CA LEU A 156 -1.45 21.50 -6.37
C LEU A 156 -1.45 22.76 -7.25
N VAL A 157 -2.52 23.56 -7.20
CA VAL A 157 -2.64 24.76 -8.06
C VAL A 157 -1.55 25.77 -7.73
N THR A 158 -1.30 26.03 -6.45
CA THR A 158 -0.24 26.96 -6.03
C THR A 158 1.15 26.48 -6.46
N GLU A 159 1.41 25.18 -6.39
CA GLU A 159 2.67 24.61 -6.90
C GLU A 159 2.77 24.71 -8.43
N MET A 160 1.69 24.49 -9.18
CA MET A 160 1.68 24.69 -10.63
C MET A 160 1.97 26.15 -10.99
N LEU A 161 1.38 27.10 -10.27
CA LEU A 161 1.66 28.52 -10.46
C LEU A 161 3.14 28.85 -10.18
N ARG A 162 3.75 28.27 -9.13
CA ARG A 162 5.20 28.44 -8.84
C ARG A 162 6.07 27.95 -9.98
N ARG A 163 5.79 26.75 -10.49
CA ARG A 163 6.55 26.16 -11.60
C ARG A 163 6.43 26.94 -12.89
N LEU A 164 5.22 27.43 -13.20
CA LEU A 164 4.98 28.28 -14.37
C LEU A 164 5.66 29.65 -14.21
N GLY A 165 5.72 30.18 -12.99
CA GLY A 165 6.43 31.41 -12.65
C GLY A 165 5.70 32.69 -13.06
N PRO A 166 6.08 33.84 -12.46
CA PRO A 166 5.34 35.10 -12.57
C PRO A 166 5.42 35.76 -13.95
N ALA A 167 6.36 35.32 -14.79
CA ALA A 167 6.49 35.79 -16.17
C ALA A 167 5.43 35.19 -17.10
N ASN A 168 4.84 34.05 -16.71
CA ASN A 168 3.98 33.25 -17.58
C ASN A 168 2.52 33.22 -17.11
N VAL A 169 2.27 33.32 -15.80
CA VAL A 169 0.92 33.31 -15.21
C VAL A 169 0.65 34.55 -14.38
N ASP A 170 -0.60 35.03 -14.44
CA ASP A 170 -1.09 36.16 -13.68
C ASP A 170 -1.91 35.67 -12.47
N PRO A 171 -1.32 35.65 -11.26
CA PRO A 171 -1.99 35.17 -10.07
C PRO A 171 -3.14 36.07 -9.60
N THR A 172 -3.29 37.28 -10.15
CA THR A 172 -4.46 38.14 -9.87
C THR A 172 -5.71 37.69 -10.63
N ARG A 173 -5.54 36.82 -11.64
CA ARG A 173 -6.60 36.34 -12.53
C ARG A 173 -6.67 34.81 -12.50
N LEU A 174 -6.81 34.24 -11.30
CA LEU A 174 -7.05 32.81 -11.06
C LEU A 174 -8.54 32.52 -10.87
N TYR A 175 -9.14 31.73 -11.74
CA TYR A 175 -10.56 31.36 -11.71
C TYR A 175 -10.75 29.87 -11.48
N ALA A 176 -11.89 29.46 -10.94
CA ALA A 176 -12.24 28.04 -10.80
C ALA A 176 -13.61 27.73 -11.42
N THR A 177 -13.69 26.67 -12.21
CA THR A 177 -14.92 26.15 -12.80
C THR A 177 -14.95 24.62 -12.79
N GLY A 178 -16.11 24.02 -12.94
CA GLY A 178 -16.28 22.57 -12.83
C GLY A 178 -17.72 22.15 -13.05
N LEU A 179 -17.92 20.85 -13.32
CA LEU A 179 -19.24 20.27 -13.61
C LEU A 179 -19.58 19.14 -12.63
N SER A 180 -20.85 18.99 -12.26
CA SER A 180 -21.32 17.90 -11.38
C SER A 180 -20.49 17.83 -10.08
N LEU A 181 -19.83 16.70 -9.78
CA LEU A 181 -18.88 16.58 -8.66
C LEU A 181 -17.81 17.69 -8.63
N GLY A 182 -17.32 18.11 -9.78
CA GLY A 182 -16.36 19.21 -9.90
C GLY A 182 -16.96 20.57 -9.54
N ALA A 183 -18.24 20.80 -9.83
CA ALA A 183 -18.94 22.00 -9.40
C ALA A 183 -19.07 22.07 -7.86
N ILE A 184 -19.26 20.92 -7.19
CA ILE A 184 -19.22 20.83 -5.72
C ILE A 184 -17.82 21.20 -5.22
N GLY A 185 -16.77 20.67 -5.84
CA GLY A 185 -15.37 21.03 -5.50
C GLY A 185 -15.05 22.51 -5.67
N VAL A 186 -15.61 23.17 -6.69
CA VAL A 186 -15.45 24.62 -6.91
C VAL A 186 -16.09 25.43 -5.79
N TRP A 187 -17.29 25.05 -5.36
CA TRP A 187 -17.93 25.66 -4.21
C TRP A 187 -17.06 25.53 -2.96
N HIS A 188 -16.58 24.32 -2.67
CA HIS A 188 -15.74 24.04 -1.51
C HIS A 188 -14.43 24.82 -1.52
N LEU A 189 -13.77 24.92 -2.69
CA LEU A 189 -12.59 25.78 -2.87
C LEU A 189 -12.90 27.25 -2.56
N ALA A 190 -14.06 27.76 -2.96
CA ALA A 190 -14.44 29.14 -2.66
C ALA A 190 -14.68 29.37 -1.16
N LEU A 191 -15.28 28.40 -0.47
CA LEU A 191 -15.48 28.48 0.99
C LEU A 191 -14.14 28.58 1.74
N ARG A 192 -13.12 27.88 1.25
CA ARG A 192 -11.83 27.77 1.95
C ARG A 192 -10.78 28.78 1.48
N TYR A 193 -10.67 28.99 0.17
CA TYR A 193 -9.60 29.74 -0.50
C TYR A 193 -10.11 30.90 -1.35
N GLY A 194 -11.40 31.22 -1.26
CA GLY A 194 -12.05 32.13 -2.18
C GLY A 194 -11.45 33.54 -2.23
N GLU A 195 -10.83 34.03 -1.15
CA GLU A 195 -10.17 35.34 -1.13
C GLU A 195 -9.06 35.51 -2.19
N TYR A 196 -8.52 34.40 -2.69
CA TYR A 196 -7.47 34.33 -3.71
C TYR A 196 -8.01 34.07 -5.12
N LEU A 197 -9.32 33.85 -5.28
CA LEU A 197 -9.95 33.59 -6.57
C LEU A 197 -10.55 34.86 -7.17
N ALA A 198 -10.25 35.09 -8.45
CA ALA A 198 -10.79 36.21 -9.23
C ALA A 198 -12.27 36.03 -9.58
N GLY A 199 -12.76 34.79 -9.55
CA GLY A 199 -14.17 34.43 -9.72
C GLY A 199 -14.37 32.92 -9.80
N ILE A 200 -15.58 32.46 -9.50
CA ILE A 200 -15.95 31.03 -9.58
C ILE A 200 -17.19 30.77 -10.44
N VAL A 201 -17.17 29.64 -11.15
CA VAL A 201 -18.24 29.24 -12.08
C VAL A 201 -18.60 27.74 -11.92
N PRO A 202 -19.44 27.36 -10.94
CA PRO A 202 -19.95 26.00 -10.83
C PRO A 202 -21.10 25.72 -11.82
N VAL A 203 -21.06 24.57 -12.50
CA VAL A 203 -22.08 24.14 -13.49
C VAL A 203 -22.76 22.85 -13.04
N SER A 204 -24.09 22.87 -12.84
CA SER A 204 -24.89 21.71 -12.39
C SER A 204 -24.35 21.04 -11.12
N GLY A 205 -24.14 21.81 -10.05
CA GLY A 205 -23.69 21.32 -8.74
C GLY A 205 -24.04 22.27 -7.59
N ARG A 206 -24.43 21.68 -6.45
CA ARG A 206 -24.75 22.39 -5.19
C ARG A 206 -23.52 22.54 -4.29
N CYS A 207 -23.58 23.48 -3.35
CA CYS A 207 -22.47 23.81 -2.46
C CYS A 207 -22.16 22.72 -1.40
N GLU A 208 -23.11 21.80 -1.11
CA GLU A 208 -22.96 20.70 -0.11
C GLU A 208 -22.12 21.10 1.10
N TRP A 209 -22.69 21.90 2.00
CA TRP A 209 -22.07 22.19 3.30
C TRP A 209 -21.77 20.88 4.05
N PRO A 210 -20.72 20.81 4.90
CA PRO A 210 -20.47 19.63 5.73
C PRO A 210 -21.76 19.04 6.31
N PHE A 211 -21.98 17.75 6.07
CA PHE A 211 -23.11 16.97 6.59
C PHE A 211 -24.53 17.40 6.16
N ASN A 212 -24.73 18.01 4.97
CA ASN A 212 -26.05 18.52 4.55
C ASN A 212 -26.64 19.55 5.54
N SER A 213 -25.80 20.24 6.30
CA SER A 213 -26.22 21.17 7.36
C SER A 213 -26.00 22.62 6.94
N TRP A 214 -26.82 23.13 6.01
CA TRP A 214 -27.08 24.58 6.08
C TRP A 214 -27.73 24.83 7.43
N PRO A 215 -27.23 25.76 8.27
CA PRO A 215 -27.76 25.88 9.61
C PRO A 215 -29.19 26.38 9.51
N LYS A 216 -30.15 25.55 9.94
CA LYS A 216 -31.57 25.91 9.93
C LYS A 216 -31.89 27.10 10.85
N THR A 217 -30.93 27.49 11.70
CA THR A 217 -31.11 28.45 12.80
C THR A 217 -29.93 29.41 13.02
N GLY A 218 -28.96 29.55 12.10
CA GLY A 218 -27.79 30.43 12.29
C GLY A 218 -27.08 30.75 10.98
N GLY A 219 -26.58 31.98 10.82
CA GLY A 219 -25.96 32.43 9.57
C GLY A 219 -24.64 31.71 9.21
N VAL A 220 -24.11 32.00 8.03
CA VAL A 220 -22.75 31.58 7.63
C VAL A 220 -21.74 32.15 8.62
N ASP A 221 -20.75 31.34 9.01
CA ASP A 221 -19.55 31.83 9.70
C ASP A 221 -19.05 33.15 9.07
N GLN A 222 -18.81 34.18 9.88
CA GLN A 222 -18.49 35.52 9.35
C GLN A 222 -17.20 35.54 8.53
N ALA A 223 -16.23 34.67 8.82
CA ALA A 223 -15.01 34.59 8.03
C ALA A 223 -15.28 33.94 6.67
N VAL A 224 -16.11 32.90 6.60
CA VAL A 224 -16.54 32.29 5.33
C VAL A 224 -17.43 33.25 4.53
N ALA A 225 -18.37 33.94 5.18
CA ALA A 225 -19.19 34.97 4.55
C ALA A 225 -18.31 36.06 3.94
N LYS A 226 -17.30 36.54 4.67
CA LYS A 226 -16.34 37.55 4.20
C LYS A 226 -15.47 37.07 3.03
N ARG A 227 -15.08 35.79 2.99
CA ARG A 227 -14.36 35.21 1.85
C ARG A 227 -15.23 35.20 0.61
N LEU A 228 -16.45 34.67 0.71
CA LEU A 228 -17.39 34.59 -0.41
C LEU A 228 -17.81 35.99 -0.89
N GLU A 229 -18.05 36.92 0.03
CA GLU A 229 -18.54 38.28 -0.24
C GLU A 229 -17.71 39.01 -1.30
N ASN A 230 -16.40 38.76 -1.36
CA ASN A 230 -15.47 39.48 -2.24
C ASN A 230 -15.23 38.80 -3.60
N ILE A 231 -15.94 37.71 -3.89
CA ILE A 231 -15.73 36.89 -5.10
C ILE A 231 -16.95 37.04 -6.00
N PRO A 232 -16.77 37.42 -7.26
CA PRO A 232 -17.83 37.33 -8.24
C PRO A 232 -18.13 35.85 -8.55
N LEU A 233 -19.40 35.50 -8.63
CA LEU A 233 -19.84 34.11 -8.75
C LEU A 233 -20.89 33.98 -9.85
N ARG A 234 -20.79 32.94 -10.69
CA ARG A 234 -21.82 32.62 -11.66
C ARG A 234 -22.14 31.13 -11.69
N CYS A 235 -23.36 30.77 -11.33
CA CYS A 235 -23.87 29.40 -11.42
C CYS A 235 -24.64 29.17 -12.72
N TYR A 236 -24.49 27.99 -13.30
CA TYR A 236 -25.31 27.53 -14.41
C TYR A 236 -26.06 26.26 -14.02
N GLN A 237 -27.39 26.24 -14.21
CA GLN A 237 -28.26 25.13 -13.80
C GLN A 237 -29.35 24.85 -14.84
N ILE A 238 -29.73 23.58 -15.00
CA ILE A 238 -31.00 23.19 -15.66
C ILE A 238 -32.03 22.91 -14.57
N ASP A 239 -33.22 23.51 -14.66
CA ASP A 239 -34.29 23.37 -13.66
C ASP A 239 -34.80 21.92 -13.47
N ALA A 240 -34.66 21.08 -14.50
CA ALA A 240 -35.06 19.67 -14.50
C ALA A 240 -33.94 18.69 -14.09
N ASP A 241 -32.74 19.18 -13.76
CA ASP A 241 -31.59 18.34 -13.39
C ASP A 241 -31.72 17.82 -11.95
N ARG A 242 -32.31 16.61 -11.84
CA ARG A 242 -32.53 15.92 -10.56
C ARG A 242 -31.28 15.21 -10.03
N TYR A 243 -30.23 15.08 -10.83
CA TYR A 243 -29.07 14.23 -10.52
C TYR A 243 -27.80 15.02 -10.18
N GLY A 244 -27.64 16.25 -10.69
CA GLY A 244 -26.48 17.12 -10.44
C GLY A 244 -26.49 17.89 -9.12
N GLY A 245 -27.63 17.96 -8.42
CA GLY A 245 -27.83 18.93 -7.34
C GLY A 245 -28.07 20.35 -7.90
N THR A 246 -28.64 21.24 -7.08
CA THR A 246 -29.08 22.57 -7.54
C THR A 246 -28.47 23.69 -6.67
N PRO A 247 -27.76 24.68 -7.25
CA PRO A 247 -27.24 25.83 -6.53
C PRO A 247 -28.32 26.90 -6.27
N VAL A 248 -29.55 26.70 -6.75
CA VAL A 248 -30.65 27.67 -6.64
C VAL A 248 -30.90 28.03 -5.18
N HIS A 249 -31.11 27.03 -4.33
CA HIS A 249 -31.38 27.26 -2.92
C HIS A 249 -30.16 27.78 -2.17
N ASP A 250 -28.95 27.35 -2.56
CA ASP A 250 -27.70 27.83 -1.95
C ASP A 250 -27.53 29.34 -2.21
N LEU A 251 -27.79 29.81 -3.44
CA LEU A 251 -27.73 31.23 -3.79
C LEU A 251 -28.87 32.06 -3.21
N GLU A 252 -30.11 31.54 -3.23
CA GLU A 252 -31.25 32.21 -2.60
C GLU A 252 -31.02 32.45 -1.11
N TRP A 253 -30.39 31.47 -0.44
CA TRP A 253 -30.06 31.58 0.97
C TRP A 253 -28.88 32.52 1.21
N LEU A 254 -27.78 32.39 0.46
CA LEU A 254 -26.61 33.26 0.62
C LEU A 254 -26.90 34.73 0.26
N CYS A 255 -27.82 34.98 -0.67
CA CYS A 255 -28.23 36.31 -1.10
C CYS A 255 -29.54 36.76 -0.44
N TRP A 256 -29.98 36.08 0.62
CA TRP A 256 -31.21 36.43 1.31
C TRP A 256 -31.17 37.89 1.78
N GLY A 257 -32.20 38.67 1.40
CA GLY A 257 -32.30 40.09 1.75
C GLY A 257 -31.54 41.05 0.83
N LEU A 258 -30.77 40.56 -0.15
CA LEU A 258 -30.16 41.41 -1.18
C LEU A 258 -31.13 41.67 -2.34
N PRO A 259 -31.03 42.84 -3.00
CA PRO A 259 -31.85 43.14 -4.16
C PRO A 259 -31.53 42.17 -5.31
N GLU A 260 -32.56 41.41 -5.73
CA GLU A 260 -32.49 40.55 -6.91
C GLU A 260 -32.96 41.33 -8.14
N THR A 261 -32.17 41.27 -9.20
CA THR A 261 -32.62 41.60 -10.55
C THR A 261 -32.75 40.31 -11.34
N SER A 262 -33.79 40.21 -12.19
CA SER A 262 -33.92 39.06 -13.08
C SER A 262 -34.26 39.50 -14.49
N ARG A 263 -33.72 38.76 -15.46
CA ARG A 263 -34.02 38.95 -16.88
C ARG A 263 -33.99 37.60 -17.58
N GLU A 264 -34.82 37.48 -18.60
CA GLU A 264 -34.80 36.32 -19.49
C GLU A 264 -33.96 36.65 -20.72
N VAL A 265 -33.12 35.70 -21.11
CA VAL A 265 -32.33 35.76 -22.32
C VAL A 265 -32.53 34.48 -23.11
N THR A 266 -32.48 34.61 -24.43
CA THR A 266 -32.53 33.45 -25.32
C THR A 266 -31.14 33.21 -25.85
N LEU A 267 -30.56 32.06 -25.49
CA LEU A 267 -29.22 31.68 -25.89
C LEU A 267 -29.27 30.61 -26.98
N ARG A 268 -28.18 30.47 -27.71
CA ARG A 268 -28.04 29.44 -28.73
C ARG A 268 -28.03 28.04 -28.10
N GLY A 269 -28.79 27.12 -28.69
CA GLY A 269 -28.77 25.70 -28.33
C GLY A 269 -27.62 24.93 -28.99
N MET A 270 -27.58 23.62 -28.79
CA MET A 270 -26.57 22.74 -29.42
C MET A 270 -26.66 22.74 -30.95
N GLU A 271 -27.87 22.72 -31.49
CA GLU A 271 -28.12 22.85 -32.93
C GLU A 271 -28.22 24.34 -33.35
N PRO A 272 -27.60 24.75 -34.49
CA PRO A 272 -27.54 26.16 -34.89
C PRO A 272 -28.90 26.88 -35.03
N ASP A 273 -29.96 26.14 -35.35
CA ASP A 273 -31.33 26.63 -35.54
C ASP A 273 -32.20 26.56 -34.28
N ARG A 274 -31.67 26.00 -33.18
CA ARG A 274 -32.39 25.86 -31.92
C ARG A 274 -31.90 26.86 -30.86
N GLN A 275 -32.80 27.22 -29.96
CA GLN A 275 -32.58 28.21 -28.91
C GLN A 275 -32.99 27.66 -27.54
N VAL A 276 -32.34 28.16 -26.49
CA VAL A 276 -32.58 27.81 -25.09
C VAL A 276 -32.97 29.06 -24.32
N GLU A 277 -34.11 29.00 -23.64
CA GLU A 277 -34.55 30.03 -22.71
C GLU A 277 -33.75 29.92 -21.41
N VAL A 278 -33.08 31.01 -21.03
CA VAL A 278 -32.29 31.10 -19.80
C VAL A 278 -32.78 32.29 -18.98
N LYS A 279 -33.20 32.02 -17.75
CA LYS A 279 -33.49 33.04 -16.75
C LYS A 279 -32.21 33.36 -16.00
N ILE A 280 -31.78 34.61 -16.02
CA ILE A 280 -30.65 35.10 -15.25
C ILE A 280 -31.20 35.84 -14.05
N ARG A 281 -30.82 35.40 -12.85
CA ARG A 281 -31.04 36.11 -11.59
C ARG A 281 -29.69 36.62 -11.10
N SER A 282 -29.64 37.88 -10.68
CA SER A 282 -28.40 38.54 -10.28
C SER A 282 -28.63 39.30 -8.97
N TRP A 283 -27.72 39.09 -8.02
CA TRP A 283 -27.67 39.81 -6.75
C TRP A 283 -26.39 40.61 -6.67
N GLU A 284 -26.49 41.89 -6.32
CA GLU A 284 -25.34 42.72 -6.01
C GLU A 284 -24.97 42.56 -4.53
N ARG A 285 -23.73 42.17 -4.28
CA ARG A 285 -23.17 42.01 -2.94
C ARG A 285 -22.73 43.37 -2.37
N PRO A 286 -22.73 43.58 -1.05
CA PRO A 286 -22.14 44.76 -0.41
C PRO A 286 -20.73 45.14 -0.90
N SER A 287 -19.92 44.16 -1.30
CA SER A 287 -18.60 44.38 -1.91
C SER A 287 -18.62 44.99 -3.33
N GLY A 288 -19.81 45.15 -3.94
CA GLY A 288 -20.00 45.51 -5.34
C GLY A 288 -19.76 44.36 -6.32
N LYS A 289 -19.55 43.13 -5.85
CA LYS A 289 -19.48 41.94 -6.71
C LYS A 289 -20.86 41.40 -7.01
N HIS A 290 -21.04 40.82 -8.18
CA HIS A 290 -22.31 40.20 -8.58
C HIS A 290 -22.26 38.70 -8.46
N TRP A 291 -23.35 38.14 -7.95
CA TRP A 291 -23.62 36.71 -7.94
C TRP A 291 -24.77 36.43 -8.89
N ASP A 292 -24.51 35.60 -9.88
CA ASP A 292 -25.43 35.31 -10.97
C ASP A 292 -25.85 33.84 -10.93
N LEU A 293 -27.13 33.59 -11.21
CA LEU A 293 -27.70 32.27 -11.41
C LEU A 293 -28.36 32.23 -12.79
N TRP A 294 -27.79 31.45 -13.70
CA TRP A 294 -28.25 31.24 -15.06
C TRP A 294 -29.02 29.92 -15.13
N GLU A 295 -30.35 30.01 -15.09
CA GLU A 295 -31.26 28.86 -15.08
C GLU A 295 -31.82 28.62 -16.47
N ALA A 296 -31.37 27.54 -17.10
CA ALA A 296 -31.93 27.05 -18.35
C ALA A 296 -33.16 26.18 -18.07
N LYS A 297 -34.22 26.37 -18.85
CA LYS A 297 -35.47 25.63 -18.72
C LYS A 297 -35.39 24.30 -19.47
N GLY A 298 -35.46 23.17 -18.77
CA GLY A 298 -35.24 21.81 -19.29
C GLY A 298 -36.43 20.85 -19.14
N PRO A 299 -36.30 19.59 -19.60
CA PRO A 299 -35.12 19.03 -20.30
C PRO A 299 -34.83 19.75 -21.61
N LEU A 300 -33.55 19.97 -21.91
CA LEU A 300 -33.12 20.71 -23.09
C LEU A 300 -33.29 19.81 -24.33
N LYS A 301 -34.24 20.18 -25.19
CA LYS A 301 -34.58 19.50 -26.44
C LYS A 301 -34.03 20.26 -27.64
N ASP A 302 -32.75 20.59 -27.57
CA ASP A 302 -32.04 21.40 -28.54
C ASP A 302 -30.94 20.61 -29.29
N TRP A 303 -30.95 19.28 -29.15
CA TRP A 303 -30.04 18.36 -29.83
C TRP A 303 -30.76 17.06 -30.20
N ALA A 304 -30.88 16.76 -31.49
CA ALA A 304 -31.62 15.61 -32.01
C ALA A 304 -31.15 14.26 -31.42
N TYR A 305 -29.87 14.14 -31.06
CA TYR A 305 -29.34 12.93 -30.43
C TYR A 305 -29.99 12.61 -29.08
N TYR A 306 -30.34 13.65 -28.29
CA TYR A 306 -30.94 13.49 -26.97
C TYR A 306 -32.47 13.66 -26.96
N ASP A 307 -33.06 14.09 -28.08
CA ASP A 307 -34.51 14.21 -28.22
C ASP A 307 -35.20 12.84 -28.05
N ASP A 308 -34.60 11.77 -28.59
CA ASP A 308 -35.08 10.37 -28.47
C ASP A 308 -35.03 9.84 -27.03
N TRP A 309 -34.26 10.49 -26.15
CA TRP A 309 -34.12 10.15 -24.72
C TRP A 309 -34.99 11.03 -23.81
N GLY A 310 -35.91 11.81 -24.39
CA GLY A 310 -36.80 12.70 -23.65
C GLY A 310 -36.20 14.08 -23.34
N GLY A 311 -35.18 14.49 -24.09
CA GLY A 311 -34.39 15.70 -23.90
C GLY A 311 -33.26 15.54 -22.88
N ASP A 312 -32.23 16.36 -23.01
CA ASP A 312 -31.06 16.33 -22.13
C ASP A 312 -31.40 16.91 -20.74
N LYS A 313 -31.28 16.06 -19.71
CA LYS A 313 -31.54 16.39 -18.31
C LYS A 313 -30.27 16.68 -17.50
N HIS A 314 -29.09 16.46 -18.07
CA HIS A 314 -27.84 16.47 -17.31
C HIS A 314 -26.61 16.64 -18.22
N CYS A 315 -26.52 17.74 -18.99
CA CYS A 315 -25.35 18.06 -19.84
C CYS A 315 -25.25 19.58 -20.18
N LEU A 316 -25.59 20.50 -19.26
CA LEU A 316 -25.55 21.96 -19.50
C LEU A 316 -24.16 22.47 -19.91
N TRP A 317 -23.10 21.84 -19.39
CA TRP A 317 -21.72 22.21 -19.67
C TRP A 317 -21.32 22.10 -21.15
N ASN A 318 -22.02 21.26 -21.92
CA ASN A 318 -21.83 21.16 -23.38
C ASN A 318 -22.25 22.44 -24.12
N ARG A 319 -22.85 23.40 -23.42
CA ARG A 319 -23.21 24.72 -23.96
C ARG A 319 -22.36 25.82 -23.34
N VAL A 320 -22.21 25.79 -22.02
CA VAL A 320 -21.46 26.81 -21.25
C VAL A 320 -19.98 26.87 -21.65
N TYR A 321 -19.31 25.73 -21.86
CA TYR A 321 -17.89 25.71 -22.18
C TYR A 321 -17.57 26.01 -23.64
N PRO A 322 -18.28 25.48 -24.65
CA PRO A 322 -17.92 25.73 -26.05
C PRO A 322 -18.53 26.99 -26.68
N PHE A 323 -19.63 27.54 -26.15
CA PHE A 323 -20.32 28.68 -26.78
C PHE A 323 -20.08 29.99 -26.02
N PRO A 324 -19.34 30.96 -26.58
CA PRO A 324 -19.09 32.26 -25.95
C PRO A 324 -20.36 33.05 -25.59
N GLU A 325 -21.46 32.82 -26.30
CA GLU A 325 -22.77 33.45 -26.06
C GLU A 325 -23.36 33.10 -24.69
N TRP A 326 -22.91 31.99 -24.08
CA TRP A 326 -23.25 31.62 -22.71
C TRP A 326 -22.48 32.43 -21.66
N GLY A 327 -21.58 33.31 -22.08
CA GLY A 327 -21.04 34.39 -21.25
C GLY A 327 -19.96 33.98 -20.26
N LEU A 328 -19.42 32.76 -20.34
CA LEU A 328 -18.30 32.33 -19.50
C LEU A 328 -17.03 33.17 -19.75
N PRO A 329 -16.52 33.32 -20.99
CA PRO A 329 -15.27 34.06 -21.21
C PRO A 329 -15.35 35.54 -20.84
N SER A 330 -16.52 36.16 -21.06
CA SER A 330 -16.77 37.56 -20.70
C SER A 330 -16.82 37.77 -19.19
N PHE A 331 -17.42 36.83 -18.45
CA PHE A 331 -17.38 36.83 -16.99
C PHE A 331 -15.97 36.68 -16.44
N LEU A 332 -15.18 35.73 -16.97
CA LEU A 332 -13.79 35.58 -16.52
C LEU A 332 -12.98 36.84 -16.82
N ALA A 333 -13.13 37.44 -17.99
CA ALA A 333 -12.35 38.62 -18.38
C ALA A 333 -12.66 39.90 -17.58
N SER A 334 -13.83 40.00 -16.95
CA SER A 334 -14.27 41.22 -16.24
C SER A 334 -13.85 41.31 -14.78
N HIS A 335 -13.10 40.33 -14.27
CA HIS A 335 -12.77 40.24 -12.85
C HIS A 335 -11.26 40.08 -12.62
N ALA A 336 -10.79 40.50 -11.45
CA ALA A 336 -9.43 40.29 -10.97
C ALA A 336 -9.42 40.44 -9.45
N VAL A 337 -8.51 39.74 -8.79
CA VAL A 337 -8.21 39.91 -7.36
C VAL A 337 -7.32 41.14 -7.19
N PRO A 338 -7.61 42.04 -6.24
CA PRO A 338 -6.72 43.11 -5.84
C PRO A 338 -5.31 42.60 -5.51
N HIS A 339 -4.26 43.37 -5.85
CA HIS A 339 -2.86 42.95 -5.68
C HIS A 339 -2.47 42.61 -4.24
N ASP A 340 -3.12 43.21 -3.25
CA ASP A 340 -2.92 42.97 -1.82
C ASP A 340 -3.57 41.68 -1.31
N ARG A 341 -4.60 41.17 -2.02
CA ARG A 341 -5.25 39.87 -1.77
C ARG A 341 -4.74 38.75 -2.66
N CYS A 342 -3.90 39.08 -3.63
CA CYS A 342 -3.34 38.11 -4.55
C CYS A 342 -2.36 37.19 -3.82
N TRP A 343 -2.51 35.89 -4.03
CA TRP A 343 -1.53 34.92 -3.55
C TRP A 343 -0.20 35.13 -4.30
N LYS A 344 0.91 35.14 -3.56
CA LYS A 344 2.26 35.37 -4.08
C LYS A 344 3.05 34.07 -4.10
N LEU A 345 3.88 33.89 -5.13
CA LEU A 345 4.59 32.64 -5.39
C LEU A 345 5.59 32.25 -4.30
N ASP A 346 6.14 33.25 -3.61
CA ASP A 346 7.07 33.10 -2.49
C ASP A 346 6.35 32.90 -1.15
N MET A 347 5.04 33.11 -1.09
CA MET A 347 4.27 32.83 0.12
C MET A 347 4.10 31.31 0.30
N PRO A 348 4.21 30.81 1.55
CA PRO A 348 3.91 29.43 1.88
C PRO A 348 2.47 29.09 1.48
N ILE A 349 2.17 27.81 1.27
CA ILE A 349 0.80 27.36 1.03
C ILE A 349 -0.02 27.77 2.25
N PRO A 350 -1.05 28.62 2.12
CA PRO A 350 -1.85 29.04 3.26
C PRO A 350 -2.58 27.80 3.80
N VAL A 351 -2.22 27.35 4.99
CA VAL A 351 -2.98 26.31 5.69
C VAL A 351 -4.13 27.03 6.40
N VAL A 352 -5.31 26.96 5.79
CA VAL A 352 -6.52 27.51 6.42
C VAL A 352 -7.00 26.50 7.45
N ASP A 353 -6.82 26.84 8.73
CA ASP A 353 -7.26 26.06 9.88
C ASP A 353 -8.80 26.03 9.95
N SER A 354 -9.40 24.93 9.51
CA SER A 354 -10.85 24.72 9.54
C SER A 354 -11.37 24.18 10.88
N SER A 355 -10.48 23.78 11.80
CA SER A 355 -10.90 23.33 13.15
C SER A 355 -11.60 24.46 13.92
N LYS A 356 -11.24 25.71 13.64
CA LYS A 356 -11.93 26.90 14.17
C LYS A 356 -13.28 27.22 13.51
N VAL A 357 -13.56 26.66 12.34
CA VAL A 357 -14.87 26.76 11.67
C VAL A 357 -15.81 25.68 12.23
N GLU A 358 -15.27 24.50 12.54
CA GLU A 358 -15.99 23.42 13.25
C GLU A 358 -16.26 23.76 14.73
N ASP A 359 -15.34 24.45 15.42
CA ASP A 359 -15.51 24.90 16.82
C ASP A 359 -16.63 25.95 16.99
N SER A 360 -17.05 26.62 15.92
CA SER A 360 -18.19 27.55 15.97
C SER A 360 -19.56 26.85 15.87
N MET A 361 -19.58 25.52 15.76
CA MET A 361 -20.78 24.68 15.62
C MET A 361 -21.20 23.99 16.94
N GLU A 362 -20.70 24.42 18.10
CA GLU A 362 -21.27 24.03 19.38
C GLU A 362 -22.66 24.65 19.58
N VAL A 363 -23.62 23.76 19.82
CA VAL A 363 -25.02 24.06 20.08
C VAL A 363 -25.14 24.71 21.46
N ASP A 364 -25.13 26.03 21.50
CA ASP A 364 -25.68 26.75 22.64
C ASP A 364 -27.22 26.64 22.58
N GLN A 365 -27.76 25.93 23.57
CA GLN A 365 -29.18 26.00 23.88
C GLN A 365 -29.52 27.44 24.28
N VAL A 366 -30.48 28.09 23.61
CA VAL A 366 -31.51 28.95 24.23
C VAL A 366 -32.53 29.44 23.19
N GLU A 367 -33.80 29.12 23.52
CA GLU A 367 -35.08 29.80 23.26
C GLU A 367 -35.58 30.12 21.84
N SER A 368 -36.80 29.61 21.62
CA SER A 368 -37.72 29.78 20.49
C SER A 368 -37.91 31.21 19.96
N ARG A 369 -37.93 31.37 18.61
CA ARG A 369 -38.92 32.13 17.78
C ARG A 369 -38.46 32.32 16.30
N PRO A 370 -39.35 32.71 15.35
CA PRO A 370 -40.04 31.83 14.40
C PRO A 370 -39.52 31.95 12.95
N GLU A 371 -39.90 31.00 12.09
CA GLU A 371 -39.66 31.06 10.63
C GLU A 371 -40.17 32.38 10.01
N PRO A 372 -39.40 33.09 9.16
CA PRO A 372 -39.91 34.29 8.51
C PRO A 372 -40.54 33.99 7.14
N PRO A 373 -41.56 34.78 6.75
CA PRO A 373 -42.52 34.40 5.73
C PRO A 373 -42.18 35.00 4.37
N CYS A 374 -42.81 34.41 3.36
CA CYS A 374 -42.97 34.96 2.03
C CYS A 374 -43.41 36.45 2.07
N LYS A 375 -42.60 37.31 1.41
CA LYS A 375 -42.89 38.66 0.87
C LYS A 375 -43.03 39.88 1.81
N MET A 376 -42.35 40.95 1.35
CA MET A 376 -42.58 42.42 1.48
C MET A 376 -41.75 43.27 2.48
N SER A 377 -40.84 44.04 1.88
CA SER A 377 -40.51 45.49 2.00
C SER A 377 -40.09 46.16 3.32
N THR A 378 -38.89 46.77 3.22
CA THR A 378 -38.40 48.12 3.65
C THR A 378 -38.27 48.48 5.14
N GLY A 379 -37.06 48.93 5.52
CA GLY A 379 -36.84 49.92 6.59
C GLY A 379 -35.53 49.81 7.40
N ASP A 380 -34.50 50.53 6.95
CA ASP A 380 -33.50 51.36 7.68
C ASP A 380 -32.57 50.85 8.82
N MET A 381 -31.27 50.88 8.45
CA MET A 381 -30.00 51.42 9.04
C MET A 381 -29.72 51.68 10.55
N GLU A 382 -28.38 51.63 10.80
CA GLU A 382 -27.49 52.32 11.79
C GLU A 382 -27.02 51.48 13.02
N VAL A 383 -25.80 51.54 13.60
CA VAL A 383 -24.50 52.28 13.43
C VAL A 383 -23.42 51.71 14.43
N MET A 384 -22.12 51.88 14.10
CA MET A 384 -20.90 52.15 14.94
C MET A 384 -19.80 51.15 15.36
N GLU A 385 -18.57 51.71 15.29
CA GLU A 385 -17.16 51.25 15.44
C GLU A 385 -16.58 51.32 16.87
N GLU A 386 -15.42 50.69 17.16
CA GLU A 386 -14.12 51.36 17.53
C GLU A 386 -12.95 50.40 17.89
N GLN A 387 -11.72 50.96 17.95
CA GLN A 387 -10.34 50.43 17.78
C GLN A 387 -9.59 49.89 19.04
N VAL A 388 -8.33 49.38 18.87
CA VAL A 388 -7.06 49.82 19.55
C VAL A 388 -5.79 49.06 19.03
N GLN A 389 -4.63 49.75 19.04
CA GLN A 389 -3.26 49.40 18.56
C GLN A 389 -2.16 49.45 19.68
N LEU A 390 -0.91 49.08 19.33
CA LEU A 390 0.47 49.42 19.88
C LEU A 390 1.23 48.25 20.61
N ARG A 391 2.56 48.01 20.60
CA ARG A 391 3.85 48.54 20.01
C ARG A 391 5.07 47.59 20.28
N HIS A 392 6.25 47.91 19.68
CA HIS A 392 7.62 47.27 19.55
C HIS A 392 8.62 47.23 20.76
N GLU A 393 9.74 46.44 20.67
CA GLU A 393 11.19 46.88 20.64
C GLU A 393 12.29 45.76 20.72
N GLU A 394 13.53 46.06 20.25
CA GLU A 394 14.74 45.22 19.94
C GLU A 394 15.92 45.30 20.97
N SER A 395 16.98 44.45 20.85
CA SER A 395 18.44 44.84 20.90
C SER A 395 19.48 43.70 20.71
N GLU A 396 20.67 44.05 20.14
CA GLU A 396 21.89 43.25 19.80
C GLU A 396 23.08 43.43 20.78
N ILE A 397 24.10 42.52 20.77
CA ILE A 397 25.55 42.79 21.10
C ILE A 397 26.53 41.83 20.32
N VAL A 398 27.67 42.36 19.84
CA VAL A 398 28.81 41.71 19.11
C VAL A 398 30.18 41.97 19.81
N GLN A 399 31.18 41.06 19.68
CA GLN A 399 32.68 41.22 19.56
C GLN A 399 33.50 40.14 20.35
N ALA A 400 34.75 39.69 20.09
CA ALA A 400 35.69 39.50 18.95
C ALA A 400 37.09 39.01 19.49
N ILE A 401 37.79 38.08 18.78
CA ILE A 401 39.28 37.81 18.67
C ILE A 401 40.04 37.18 19.91
N GLY A 402 41.02 36.25 19.83
CA GLY A 402 41.75 35.54 18.76
C GLY A 402 43.01 34.75 19.26
N SER A 403 43.82 34.25 18.32
CA SER A 403 45.23 33.77 18.39
C SER A 403 45.59 32.33 18.80
N ASN A 404 45.72 31.43 17.80
CA ASN A 404 46.99 30.74 17.45
C ASN A 404 46.77 29.80 16.26
N GLY A 405 47.35 30.15 15.11
CA GLY A 405 47.31 29.32 13.90
C GLY A 405 48.45 28.32 13.85
N GLN A 406 48.17 27.14 13.30
CA GLN A 406 49.11 26.36 12.50
C GLN A 406 48.32 25.50 11.50
N ALA A 407 48.45 25.83 10.22
CA ALA A 407 48.12 24.96 9.11
C ALA A 407 49.38 24.17 8.75
N VAL A 408 49.28 22.84 8.70
CA VAL A 408 50.28 21.96 8.06
C VAL A 408 49.53 20.96 7.20
N ALA A 409 49.78 21.01 5.89
CA ALA A 409 49.39 19.99 4.93
C ALA A 409 50.46 18.88 4.91
N VAL A 410 50.06 17.62 5.05
CA VAL A 410 50.86 16.46 4.60
C VAL A 410 49.93 15.41 3.98
N SER A 411 50.30 15.03 2.76
CA SER A 411 49.66 14.06 1.87
C SER A 411 49.91 12.60 2.26
N ARG A 412 49.06 11.70 1.74
CA ARG A 412 49.27 10.26 1.43
C ARG A 412 50.24 9.48 2.35
N MET A 413 49.68 8.61 3.19
CA MET A 413 50.34 7.35 3.56
C MET A 413 49.35 6.18 3.41
N PHE A 414 49.67 5.29 2.48
CA PHE A 414 49.19 3.91 2.46
C PHE A 414 49.75 3.20 3.70
N ILE A 415 48.89 2.57 4.50
CA ILE A 415 49.31 1.53 5.44
C ILE A 415 48.68 0.22 4.97
N THR A 416 49.53 -0.64 4.44
CA THR A 416 49.27 -2.05 4.12
C THR A 416 48.93 -2.84 5.39
N GLY A 417 47.99 -3.79 5.28
CA GLY A 417 47.44 -4.61 6.37
C GLY A 417 48.41 -5.54 7.09
N ARG A 418 49.40 -5.00 7.79
CA ARG A 418 50.33 -5.78 8.65
C ARG A 418 50.54 -5.22 10.06
N VAL A 419 49.70 -4.29 10.53
CA VAL A 419 49.83 -3.69 11.88
C VAL A 419 48.68 -4.10 12.83
N LEU A 420 47.68 -4.87 12.36
CA LEU A 420 46.56 -5.31 13.20
C LEU A 420 46.79 -6.67 13.90
N GLU A 421 47.95 -7.30 13.75
CA GLU A 421 48.27 -8.59 14.39
C GLU A 421 49.09 -8.48 15.69
N GLU A 422 49.59 -7.30 16.07
CA GLU A 422 50.44 -7.15 17.28
C GLU A 422 49.76 -6.44 18.48
N TRP A 423 48.48 -6.06 18.38
CA TRP A 423 47.77 -5.40 19.50
C TRP A 423 46.75 -6.36 20.12
N GLY A 424 47.22 -7.18 21.04
CA GLY A 424 46.37 -7.97 21.94
C GLY A 424 45.97 -7.17 23.18
N GLY A 425 44.68 -7.16 23.51
CA GLY A 425 44.16 -6.62 24.78
C GLY A 425 43.08 -5.54 24.64
N SER A 426 42.46 -5.22 25.77
CA SER A 426 41.26 -4.38 25.98
C SER A 426 41.28 -2.95 25.40
N ASP A 427 42.36 -2.52 24.77
CA ASP A 427 42.51 -1.18 24.18
C ASP A 427 42.13 -1.10 22.69
N ALA A 428 41.82 -2.24 22.04
CA ALA A 428 41.32 -2.25 20.66
C ALA A 428 39.91 -1.63 20.52
N PHE A 429 39.13 -1.58 21.61
CA PHE A 429 37.79 -0.97 21.62
C PHE A 429 37.86 0.57 21.63
N ALA A 430 38.83 1.15 22.34
CA ALA A 430 39.03 2.59 22.40
C ALA A 430 39.63 3.15 21.09
N ALA A 431 40.54 2.41 20.45
CA ALA A 431 41.13 2.81 19.17
C ALA A 431 40.11 2.83 18.02
N LYS A 432 39.11 1.94 18.05
CA LYS A 432 38.01 1.89 17.06
C LYS A 432 37.06 3.09 17.20
N PHE A 433 36.88 3.59 18.43
CA PHE A 433 36.01 4.73 18.74
C PHE A 433 36.61 6.07 18.29
N VAL A 434 37.92 6.24 18.46
CA VAL A 434 38.62 7.48 18.06
C VAL A 434 38.71 7.60 16.53
N PHE A 435 38.80 6.48 15.80
CA PHE A 435 38.86 6.49 14.33
C PHE A 435 37.49 6.77 13.67
N GLN A 436 36.37 6.37 14.29
CA GLN A 436 35.02 6.70 13.81
C GLN A 436 34.65 8.17 14.07
N ALA A 437 35.13 8.77 15.15
CA ALA A 437 34.90 10.18 15.46
C ALA A 437 35.58 11.14 14.44
N ALA A 438 36.73 10.75 13.89
CA ALA A 438 37.46 11.58 12.93
C ALA A 438 36.81 11.63 11.53
N PHE A 439 36.16 10.54 11.08
CA PHE A 439 35.51 10.47 9.76
C PHE A 439 34.13 11.14 9.73
N ALA A 440 33.49 11.35 10.90
CA ALA A 440 32.19 12.01 11.01
C ALA A 440 32.25 13.54 10.83
N SER A 441 33.44 14.14 10.82
CA SER A 441 33.61 15.60 10.81
C SER A 441 33.54 16.26 9.42
N SER A 442 33.43 15.49 8.32
CA SER A 442 33.41 16.04 6.95
C SER A 442 32.11 15.85 6.16
N CYS A 443 31.03 15.39 6.79
CA CYS A 443 29.73 15.23 6.13
C CYS A 443 28.65 15.97 6.94
N ARG A 444 28.11 17.06 6.41
CA ARG A 444 26.98 17.81 7.02
C ARG A 444 25.66 17.03 6.84
N CYS A 445 25.58 15.84 7.41
CA CYS A 445 24.34 15.09 7.58
C CYS A 445 23.91 15.22 9.05
N ALA A 446 22.62 15.46 9.28
CA ALA A 446 22.04 15.69 10.60
C ALA A 446 22.49 14.62 11.63
N THR A 447 22.99 15.08 12.77
CA THR A 447 23.38 14.24 13.92
C THR A 447 22.22 13.35 14.37
N VAL A 448 22.32 12.05 14.14
CA VAL A 448 21.38 11.03 14.63
C VAL A 448 21.37 11.06 16.16
N MET A 449 20.18 11.10 16.78
CA MET A 449 20.03 11.05 18.24
C MET A 449 20.52 9.70 18.76
N GLU A 450 21.41 9.72 19.76
CA GLU A 450 21.91 8.52 20.43
C GLU A 450 21.24 8.38 21.81
N LEU A 451 20.67 7.19 22.08
CA LEU A 451 20.12 6.81 23.37
C LEU A 451 21.15 5.95 24.11
N LEU A 452 21.43 6.32 25.36
CA LEU A 452 22.42 5.66 26.21
C LEU A 452 21.72 4.99 27.39
N PRO A 453 22.24 3.84 27.87
CA PRO A 453 21.78 3.23 29.11
C PRO A 453 21.89 4.21 30.29
N ALA A 454 20.83 4.29 31.07
CA ALA A 454 20.78 5.01 32.34
C ALA A 454 20.42 4.04 33.47
N SER A 455 20.72 4.45 34.71
CA SER A 455 20.46 3.63 35.90
C SER A 455 19.34 4.22 36.76
N LEU A 456 18.47 3.35 37.28
CA LEU A 456 17.51 3.64 38.35
C LEU A 456 17.86 2.84 39.61
N PRO A 457 17.67 3.41 40.81
CA PRO A 457 17.87 2.69 42.06
C PRO A 457 17.04 1.39 42.18
N GLU A 458 15.86 1.37 41.57
CA GLU A 458 14.90 0.27 41.66
C GLU A 458 15.16 -0.83 40.60
N GLN A 459 16.03 -0.59 39.61
CA GLN A 459 16.41 -1.62 38.64
C GLN A 459 17.06 -2.81 39.35
N ARG A 460 16.84 -4.00 38.80
CA ARG A 460 17.51 -5.21 39.23
C ARG A 460 17.88 -6.08 38.03
N PRO A 461 18.94 -6.90 38.12
CA PRO A 461 19.21 -7.87 37.08
C PRO A 461 18.08 -8.91 37.03
N ARG A 462 17.75 -9.36 35.82
CA ARG A 462 16.90 -10.54 35.64
C ARG A 462 17.58 -11.78 36.21
N SER A 463 16.78 -12.67 36.80
CA SER A 463 17.30 -13.96 37.30
C SER A 463 17.87 -14.84 36.17
N PHE A 464 17.44 -14.60 34.93
CA PHE A 464 17.95 -15.24 33.72
C PHE A 464 18.54 -14.19 32.77
N GLY A 465 19.76 -14.41 32.29
CA GLY A 465 20.49 -13.49 31.40
C GLY A 465 21.31 -12.43 32.14
N GLY A 466 20.94 -12.05 33.37
CA GLY A 466 21.70 -11.09 34.20
C GLY A 466 21.57 -9.62 33.75
N GLU A 467 20.78 -9.36 32.71
CA GLU A 467 20.56 -8.03 32.15
C GLU A 467 19.64 -7.18 33.05
N ASP A 468 19.80 -5.85 33.00
CA ASP A 468 19.01 -4.91 33.81
C ASP A 468 17.52 -4.95 33.48
N PHE A 469 16.66 -4.90 34.50
CA PHE A 469 15.21 -4.88 34.37
C PHE A 469 14.58 -3.72 35.15
N PRO A 470 13.80 -2.84 34.47
CA PRO A 470 13.74 -2.67 33.01
C PRO A 470 15.07 -2.10 32.47
N LEU A 471 15.32 -2.17 31.16
CA LEU A 471 16.37 -1.34 30.56
C LEU A 471 15.91 0.12 30.56
N VAL A 472 16.76 1.05 30.97
CA VAL A 472 16.42 2.49 30.96
C VAL A 472 17.30 3.18 29.95
N LEU A 473 16.69 3.93 29.04
CA LEU A 473 17.35 4.65 27.96
C LEU A 473 17.04 6.14 28.06
N SER A 474 18.09 6.95 28.01
CA SER A 474 17.99 8.41 28.00
C SER A 474 18.83 8.99 26.85
N PRO A 475 18.41 10.11 26.26
CA PRO A 475 19.14 10.69 25.15
C PRO A 475 20.44 11.34 25.64
N SER A 476 21.50 11.22 24.85
CA SER A 476 22.82 11.83 25.11
C SER A 476 22.79 13.37 25.13
N ARG A 477 21.72 13.97 24.63
CA ARG A 477 21.43 15.41 24.62
C ARG A 477 19.93 15.64 24.74
N GLN A 478 19.52 16.88 24.97
CA GLN A 478 18.10 17.24 24.89
C GLN A 478 17.51 16.83 23.53
N SER A 479 16.38 16.12 23.57
CA SER A 479 15.68 15.59 22.40
C SER A 479 14.21 16.02 22.37
N SER A 480 13.56 15.70 21.26
CA SER A 480 12.13 15.90 21.03
C SER A 480 11.40 14.57 20.77
N ALA A 481 10.08 14.57 20.95
CA ALA A 481 9.21 13.44 20.59
C ALA A 481 9.40 12.95 19.14
N ARG A 482 9.64 13.88 18.19
CA ARG A 482 9.91 13.55 16.79
C ARG A 482 11.23 12.82 16.59
N GLU A 483 12.28 13.20 17.31
CA GLU A 483 13.57 12.51 17.26
C GLU A 483 13.48 11.10 17.87
N LEU A 484 12.75 10.93 18.97
CA LEU A 484 12.49 9.59 19.54
C LEU A 484 11.64 8.73 18.60
N SER A 485 10.59 9.30 17.99
CA SER A 485 9.76 8.61 17.01
C SER A 485 10.59 8.18 15.78
N ALA A 486 11.43 9.07 15.23
CA ALA A 486 12.33 8.73 14.13
C ALA A 486 13.35 7.64 14.53
N TRP A 487 13.90 7.70 15.75
CA TRP A 487 14.78 6.67 16.28
C TRP A 487 14.06 5.33 16.36
N ALA A 488 12.86 5.28 16.98
CA ALA A 488 12.06 4.07 17.12
C ALA A 488 11.69 3.45 15.76
N ALA A 489 11.34 4.27 14.78
CA ALA A 489 11.05 3.81 13.42
C ALA A 489 12.28 3.22 12.72
N SER A 490 13.43 3.90 12.80
CA SER A 490 14.67 3.45 12.15
C SER A 490 15.33 2.24 12.83
N ARG A 491 14.99 1.96 14.09
CA ARG A 491 15.60 0.92 14.94
C ARG A 491 14.56 -0.01 15.58
N SER A 492 13.40 -0.19 14.95
CA SER A 492 12.30 -1.02 15.47
C SER A 492 12.75 -2.45 15.81
N ALA A 493 13.56 -3.08 14.96
CA ALA A 493 14.13 -4.40 15.21
C ALA A 493 15.10 -4.45 16.41
N GLU A 494 15.89 -3.38 16.60
CA GLU A 494 16.78 -3.24 17.76
C GLU A 494 15.94 -3.10 19.05
N LEU A 495 14.91 -2.24 19.03
CA LEU A 495 13.99 -2.06 20.14
C LEU A 495 13.27 -3.37 20.51
N GLN A 496 12.80 -4.14 19.53
CA GLN A 496 12.17 -5.44 19.77
C GLN A 496 13.15 -6.46 20.37
N LYS A 497 14.42 -6.44 19.96
CA LYS A 497 15.47 -7.26 20.55
C LYS A 497 15.72 -6.87 22.01
N LEU A 498 15.80 -5.58 22.31
CA LEU A 498 15.94 -5.07 23.68
C LEU A 498 14.73 -5.48 24.54
N LEU A 499 13.51 -5.37 24.00
CA LEU A 499 12.30 -5.82 24.69
C LEU A 499 12.30 -7.34 24.96
N LEU A 500 12.78 -8.15 24.02
CA LEU A 500 12.89 -9.60 24.23
C LEU A 500 13.94 -9.95 25.31
N GLN A 501 15.06 -9.21 25.33
CA GLN A 501 16.15 -9.42 26.28
C GLN A 501 15.77 -8.97 27.69
N HIS A 502 15.31 -7.72 27.81
CA HIS A 502 15.05 -7.08 29.09
C HIS A 502 13.61 -7.29 29.58
N GLY A 503 12.65 -7.60 28.71
CA GLY A 503 11.22 -7.71 29.04
C GLY A 503 10.50 -6.36 29.12
N ALA A 504 11.20 -5.30 29.51
CA ALA A 504 10.66 -3.94 29.49
C ALA A 504 11.78 -2.90 29.23
N VAL A 505 11.42 -1.82 28.54
CA VAL A 505 12.31 -0.68 28.22
C VAL A 505 11.63 0.62 28.65
N LEU A 506 12.31 1.44 29.45
CA LEU A 506 11.87 2.77 29.88
C LEU A 506 12.67 3.84 29.12
N PHE A 507 11.99 4.70 28.38
CA PHE A 507 12.56 5.92 27.82
C PHE A 507 12.31 7.08 28.78
N ARG A 508 13.37 7.80 29.16
CA ARG A 508 13.33 8.92 30.11
C ARG A 508 14.07 10.13 29.56
N ASP A 509 13.50 11.31 29.81
CA ASP A 509 14.00 12.62 29.37
C ASP A 509 14.02 12.82 27.84
N CYS A 510 13.12 12.16 27.11
CA CYS A 510 13.07 12.16 25.64
C CYS A 510 12.23 13.28 25.00
N GLY A 511 11.75 14.26 25.78
CA GLY A 511 10.99 15.41 25.26
C GLY A 511 9.54 15.09 24.85
N ILE A 512 8.89 14.17 25.56
CA ILE A 512 7.46 13.85 25.40
C ILE A 512 6.64 14.78 26.30
N THR A 513 5.71 15.53 25.71
CA THR A 513 4.97 16.56 26.45
C THR A 513 3.45 16.41 26.41
N SER A 514 2.91 15.65 25.45
CA SER A 514 1.47 15.46 25.25
C SER A 514 1.08 14.02 24.85
N ALA A 515 -0.23 13.76 24.78
CA ALA A 515 -0.77 12.50 24.30
C ALA A 515 -0.46 12.24 22.82
N GLU A 516 -0.39 13.30 22.02
CA GLU A 516 -0.03 13.26 20.60
C GLU A 516 1.44 12.89 20.40
N ASP A 517 2.35 13.47 21.20
CA ASP A 517 3.77 13.10 21.22
C ASP A 517 3.95 11.61 21.53
N PHE A 518 3.22 11.11 22.54
CA PHE A 518 3.19 9.69 22.85
C PHE A 518 2.66 8.88 21.66
N GLY A 519 1.55 9.30 21.05
CA GLY A 519 0.97 8.67 19.86
C GLY A 519 1.97 8.54 18.69
N LEU A 520 2.84 9.53 18.47
CA LEU A 520 3.89 9.47 17.45
C LEU A 520 4.91 8.34 17.71
N VAL A 521 5.31 8.15 18.96
CA VAL A 521 6.24 7.07 19.34
C VAL A 521 5.56 5.71 19.22
N VAL A 522 4.31 5.59 19.66
CA VAL A 522 3.54 4.34 19.61
C VAL A 522 3.31 3.91 18.14
N ARG A 523 3.10 4.84 17.20
CA ARG A 523 3.00 4.53 15.76
C ARG A 523 4.35 4.13 15.15
N ALA A 524 5.46 4.66 15.67
CA ALA A 524 6.80 4.41 15.13
C ALA A 524 7.45 3.09 15.58
N MET A 525 6.81 2.31 16.45
CA MET A 525 7.39 1.06 16.97
C MET A 525 7.56 -0.08 15.95
N GLY A 526 6.94 0.01 14.77
CA GLY A 526 6.94 -1.09 13.80
C GLY A 526 6.16 -2.32 14.28
N CYS A 527 5.01 -2.09 14.95
CA CYS A 527 4.10 -3.14 15.41
C CYS A 527 2.68 -2.86 14.89
N GLU A 528 1.89 -3.92 14.72
CA GLU A 528 0.48 -3.80 14.31
C GLU A 528 -0.32 -2.94 15.30
N GLY A 529 -1.27 -2.15 14.78
CA GLY A 529 -2.30 -1.52 15.59
C GLY A 529 -3.13 -2.59 16.31
N TYR A 530 -3.65 -2.26 17.50
CA TYR A 530 -4.45 -3.20 18.28
C TYR A 530 -5.76 -2.54 18.69
N ASP A 531 -6.87 -3.07 18.16
CA ASP A 531 -8.20 -2.61 18.50
C ASP A 531 -8.62 -3.15 19.87
N TYR A 532 -8.92 -2.24 20.80
CA TYR A 532 -9.36 -2.63 22.13
C TYR A 532 -10.85 -3.04 22.08
N VAL A 533 -11.10 -4.35 22.00
CA VAL A 533 -12.44 -4.92 22.03
C VAL A 533 -12.61 -5.74 23.32
N GLY A 534 -13.56 -5.36 24.18
CA GLY A 534 -14.05 -6.22 25.29
C GLY A 534 -13.14 -6.38 26.53
N GLY A 535 -12.54 -5.31 27.05
CA GLY A 535 -11.78 -5.36 28.32
C GLY A 535 -12.60 -5.07 29.59
N ALA A 536 -12.01 -5.29 30.77
CA ALA A 536 -12.71 -5.24 32.06
C ALA A 536 -12.85 -3.83 32.69
N ALA A 537 -12.02 -2.86 32.28
CA ALA A 537 -11.95 -1.52 32.87
C ALA A 537 -12.40 -0.42 31.88
N PRO A 538 -13.05 0.66 32.35
CA PRO A 538 -13.35 1.84 31.54
C PRO A 538 -12.05 2.53 31.11
N ARG A 539 -12.00 2.97 29.85
CA ARG A 539 -10.87 3.73 29.27
C ARG A 539 -11.45 4.82 28.38
N THR A 540 -10.92 6.02 28.51
CA THR A 540 -11.27 7.15 27.65
C THR A 540 -10.23 7.27 26.56
N GLU A 541 -10.69 7.29 25.31
CA GLU A 541 -9.84 7.54 24.17
C GLU A 541 -9.36 8.99 24.19
N VAL A 542 -8.04 9.21 24.12
CA VAL A 542 -7.40 10.53 24.15
C VAL A 542 -6.90 10.92 22.77
N VAL A 543 -6.30 9.95 22.06
CA VAL A 543 -5.94 10.08 20.64
C VAL A 543 -6.64 8.96 19.89
N LYS A 544 -7.54 9.33 18.99
CA LYS A 544 -8.39 8.40 18.23
C LYS A 544 -7.57 7.28 17.58
N GLY A 545 -7.91 6.05 17.92
CA GLY A 545 -7.31 4.80 17.45
C GLY A 545 -5.93 4.46 18.00
N VAL A 546 -5.38 5.23 18.97
CA VAL A 546 -3.96 5.06 19.37
C VAL A 546 -3.72 5.11 20.87
N VAL A 547 -4.22 6.14 21.55
CA VAL A 547 -3.89 6.41 22.96
C VAL A 547 -5.16 6.54 23.77
N PHE A 548 -5.18 5.88 24.92
CA PHE A 548 -6.29 5.91 25.86
C PHE A 548 -5.79 6.13 27.30
N THR A 549 -6.69 6.49 28.22
CA THR A 549 -6.36 6.59 29.66
C THR A 549 -6.06 5.20 30.24
N SER A 550 -5.00 5.09 31.05
CA SER A 550 -4.78 3.85 31.83
C SER A 550 -5.93 3.64 32.83
N ASN A 551 -6.09 2.41 33.33
CA ASN A 551 -7.23 2.00 34.16
C ASN A 551 -7.59 3.05 35.25
N GLU A 552 -8.82 3.56 35.19
CA GLU A 552 -9.37 4.65 36.02
C GLU A 552 -9.98 4.16 37.35
N SER A 553 -9.61 2.96 37.81
CA SER A 553 -10.01 2.45 39.13
C SER A 553 -9.65 3.43 40.26
N PRO A 554 -10.42 3.47 41.36
CA PRO A 554 -10.23 4.44 42.45
C PRO A 554 -8.77 4.62 42.92
N PRO A 555 -8.29 5.84 43.18
CA PRO A 555 -6.89 6.12 43.52
C PRO A 555 -6.37 5.37 44.76
N ASP A 556 -7.23 5.15 45.75
CA ASP A 556 -6.94 4.47 47.02
C ASP A 556 -6.80 2.94 46.89
N GLN A 557 -7.28 2.37 45.78
CA GLN A 557 -7.23 0.93 45.53
C GLN A 557 -6.03 0.57 44.64
N PRO A 558 -5.21 -0.43 45.00
CA PRO A 558 -4.18 -0.96 44.12
C PRO A 558 -4.80 -1.84 43.03
N ILE A 559 -4.16 -1.89 41.85
CA ILE A 559 -4.47 -2.89 40.81
C ILE A 559 -3.45 -4.01 40.96
N PRO A 560 -3.85 -5.28 41.17
CA PRO A 560 -2.91 -6.39 41.30
C PRO A 560 -2.13 -6.69 40.02
N PHE A 561 -1.08 -7.50 40.15
CA PHE A 561 -0.29 -7.99 39.01
C PHE A 561 -1.10 -8.85 38.05
N HIS A 562 -1.02 -8.52 36.77
CA HIS A 562 -1.67 -9.24 35.68
C HIS A 562 -0.91 -9.06 34.36
N HIS A 563 -1.23 -9.92 33.40
CA HIS A 563 -0.98 -9.67 31.99
C HIS A 563 -2.19 -8.97 31.38
N GLU A 564 -1.94 -8.02 30.49
CA GLU A 564 -3.02 -7.27 29.83
C GLU A 564 -3.83 -8.22 28.95
N LEU A 565 -5.16 -8.21 29.14
CA LEU A 565 -6.11 -9.06 28.42
C LEU A 565 -5.74 -10.55 28.47
N ALA A 566 -5.24 -11.06 29.60
CA ALA A 566 -4.74 -12.44 29.72
C ALA A 566 -5.77 -13.54 29.39
N GLN A 567 -7.07 -13.23 29.56
CA GLN A 567 -8.18 -14.11 29.23
C GLN A 567 -8.66 -14.00 27.77
N SER A 568 -8.14 -13.03 27.00
CA SER A 568 -8.44 -12.89 25.58
C SER A 568 -7.74 -14.00 24.76
N PRO A 569 -8.37 -14.52 23.69
CA PRO A 569 -7.71 -15.43 22.76
C PRO A 569 -6.53 -14.78 22.01
N THR A 570 -6.55 -13.45 21.87
CA THR A 570 -5.56 -12.68 21.11
C THR A 570 -5.03 -11.52 21.96
N PRO A 571 -4.28 -11.76 23.04
CA PRO A 571 -3.74 -10.68 23.87
C PRO A 571 -2.75 -9.81 23.08
N PRO A 572 -2.58 -8.53 23.43
CA PRO A 572 -1.58 -7.67 22.81
C PRO A 572 -0.18 -8.18 23.14
N ASN A 573 0.77 -7.96 22.22
CA ASN A 573 2.17 -8.33 22.43
C ASN A 573 2.90 -7.29 23.29
N TYR A 574 2.56 -6.02 23.13
CA TYR A 574 3.18 -4.92 23.86
C TYR A 574 2.16 -3.99 24.49
N ILE A 575 2.50 -3.47 25.66
CA ILE A 575 1.77 -2.41 26.35
C ILE A 575 2.73 -1.24 26.52
N LEU A 576 2.24 -0.05 26.25
CA LEU A 576 2.99 1.18 26.48
C LEU A 576 2.27 2.01 27.53
N PHE A 577 3.05 2.60 28.43
CA PHE A 577 2.58 3.57 29.40
C PHE A 577 3.34 4.88 29.23
N CYS A 578 2.64 6.01 29.27
CA CYS A 578 3.24 7.34 29.24
C CYS A 578 2.76 8.16 30.43
N CYS A 579 3.68 8.69 31.24
CA CYS A 579 3.31 9.60 32.32
C CYS A 579 3.12 11.02 31.79
N GLU A 580 1.91 11.53 31.89
CA GLU A 580 1.58 12.91 31.49
C GLU A 580 1.48 13.84 32.70
N VAL A 581 0.96 13.31 33.82
CA VAL A 581 0.91 14.00 35.11
C VAL A 581 1.43 13.06 36.20
N GLU A 582 2.51 13.48 36.84
CA GLU A 582 3.14 12.77 37.97
C GLU A 582 2.22 12.76 39.20
N SER A 583 2.26 11.68 39.98
CA SER A 583 1.66 11.67 41.32
C SER A 583 2.65 12.18 42.36
N LYS A 584 2.15 12.95 43.34
CA LYS A 584 2.96 13.41 44.47
C LYS A 584 3.35 12.27 45.42
N HIS A 585 2.46 11.29 45.60
CA HIS A 585 2.64 10.16 46.52
C HIS A 585 2.04 8.89 45.90
N GLY A 586 2.86 7.84 45.80
CA GLY A 586 2.47 6.54 45.25
C GLY A 586 2.31 6.56 43.72
N GLY A 587 1.43 5.70 43.20
CA GLY A 587 1.03 5.73 41.78
C GLY A 587 2.03 5.17 40.78
N ALA A 588 3.07 4.48 41.25
CA ALA A 588 3.94 3.70 40.39
C ALA A 588 3.14 2.65 39.59
N THR A 589 3.73 2.21 38.48
CA THR A 589 3.27 1.03 37.73
C THR A 589 4.30 -0.09 37.94
N PRO A 590 4.23 -0.86 39.04
CA PRO A 590 5.19 -1.92 39.28
C PRO A 590 5.18 -2.98 38.17
N ILE A 591 6.35 -3.53 37.87
CA ILE A 591 6.54 -4.60 36.87
C ILE A 591 7.36 -5.75 37.45
N ILE A 592 7.10 -6.97 36.98
CA ILE A 592 7.85 -8.18 37.38
C ILE A 592 7.96 -9.18 36.21
N PRO A 593 9.12 -9.83 35.99
CA PRO A 593 9.25 -10.86 34.97
C PRO A 593 8.41 -12.09 35.29
N SER A 594 7.59 -12.51 34.33
CA SER A 594 6.63 -13.60 34.46
C SER A 594 7.29 -14.98 34.54
N ASP A 595 8.48 -15.12 33.96
CA ASP A 595 9.29 -16.33 34.06
C ASP A 595 9.84 -16.53 35.47
N GLU A 596 10.23 -15.48 36.19
CA GLU A 596 10.64 -15.58 37.60
C GLU A 596 9.50 -16.05 38.50
N VAL A 597 8.28 -15.56 38.23
CA VAL A 597 7.07 -15.99 38.95
C VAL A 597 6.76 -17.45 38.64
N ALA A 598 6.86 -17.87 37.39
CA ALA A 598 6.66 -19.26 36.99
C ALA A 598 7.70 -20.19 37.66
N ASP A 599 8.98 -19.82 37.65
CA ASP A 599 10.06 -20.57 38.28
C ASP A 599 9.83 -20.69 39.79
N PHE A 600 9.45 -19.60 40.48
CA PHE A 600 9.10 -19.63 41.90
C PHE A 600 7.92 -20.57 42.16
N PHE A 601 6.84 -20.44 41.39
CA PHE A 601 5.62 -21.23 41.54
C PHE A 601 5.88 -22.73 41.33
N MET A 602 6.62 -23.07 40.27
CA MET A 602 6.97 -24.46 39.94
C MET A 602 7.94 -25.07 40.95
N SER A 603 8.88 -24.30 41.48
CA SER A 603 9.88 -24.81 42.43
C SER A 603 9.32 -25.01 43.83
N HIS A 604 8.44 -24.11 44.30
CA HIS A 604 7.90 -24.14 45.67
C HIS A 604 6.58 -24.91 45.78
N PHE A 605 5.82 -25.04 44.68
CA PHE A 605 4.54 -25.74 44.64
C PHE A 605 4.44 -26.70 43.42
N PRO A 606 5.38 -27.65 43.24
CA PRO A 606 5.49 -28.44 42.02
C PRO A 606 4.26 -29.29 41.70
N ASP A 607 3.59 -29.85 42.72
CA ASP A 607 2.36 -30.63 42.53
C ASP A 607 1.22 -29.77 41.99
N PHE A 608 1.00 -28.62 42.64
CA PHE A 608 -0.04 -27.68 42.22
C PHE A 608 0.28 -27.05 40.87
N ALA A 609 1.56 -26.77 40.57
CA ALA A 609 1.98 -26.28 39.26
C ALA A 609 1.71 -27.31 38.15
N ARG A 610 1.94 -28.61 38.39
CA ARG A 610 1.57 -29.68 37.44
C ARG A 610 0.07 -29.76 37.22
N GLU A 611 -0.73 -29.61 38.28
CA GLU A 611 -2.18 -29.57 38.14
C GLU A 611 -2.64 -28.36 37.33
N VAL A 612 -2.08 -27.18 37.59
CA VAL A 612 -2.37 -25.95 36.83
C VAL A 612 -1.93 -26.06 35.37
N GLU A 613 -0.78 -26.66 35.09
CA GLU A 613 -0.28 -26.89 33.71
C GLU A 613 -1.17 -27.91 32.96
N ALA A 614 -1.59 -28.98 33.63
CA ALA A 614 -2.39 -30.04 33.02
C ALA A 614 -3.88 -29.66 32.84
N LYS A 615 -4.46 -28.97 33.82
CA LYS A 615 -5.90 -28.68 33.89
C LYS A 615 -6.24 -27.25 33.46
N GLY A 616 -5.30 -26.31 33.57
CA GLY A 616 -5.61 -24.89 33.48
C GLY A 616 -6.42 -24.37 34.67
N VAL A 617 -6.94 -23.15 34.55
CA VAL A 617 -7.75 -22.46 35.56
C VAL A 617 -9.04 -21.90 34.95
N ARG A 618 -10.05 -21.68 35.78
CA ARG A 618 -11.30 -21.00 35.43
C ARG A 618 -11.49 -19.81 36.34
N TYR A 619 -12.08 -18.75 35.79
CA TYR A 619 -12.44 -17.55 36.54
C TYR A 619 -13.93 -17.49 36.75
N ILE A 620 -14.36 -17.18 37.97
CA ILE A 620 -15.75 -16.90 38.33
C ILE A 620 -15.86 -15.40 38.58
N ARG A 621 -16.78 -14.75 37.87
CA ARG A 621 -17.08 -13.32 38.05
C ARG A 621 -18.58 -13.07 37.97
N THR A 622 -19.08 -12.27 38.90
CA THR A 622 -20.42 -11.69 38.86
C THR A 622 -20.32 -10.25 38.39
N MET A 623 -20.94 -9.94 37.26
CA MET A 623 -20.99 -8.62 36.65
C MET A 623 -22.38 -8.01 36.83
N PRO A 624 -22.49 -6.72 37.20
CA PRO A 624 -23.78 -6.10 37.40
C PRO A 624 -24.54 -5.85 36.09
N GLU A 625 -25.86 -5.67 36.18
CA GLU A 625 -26.66 -5.22 35.03
C GLU A 625 -26.32 -3.78 34.61
N VAL A 626 -26.02 -2.94 35.59
CA VAL A 626 -25.67 -1.52 35.41
C VAL A 626 -24.31 -1.26 36.03
N THR A 627 -23.47 -0.46 35.35
CA THR A 627 -22.11 -0.17 35.79
C THR A 627 -22.10 0.51 37.16
N ASP A 628 -21.33 -0.07 38.08
CA ASP A 628 -21.11 0.37 39.46
C ASP A 628 -19.76 1.09 39.58
N PRO A 629 -19.73 2.43 39.64
CA PRO A 629 -18.48 3.19 39.64
C PRO A 629 -17.68 3.06 40.95
N THR A 630 -18.25 2.43 42.00
CA THR A 630 -17.59 2.27 43.30
C THR A 630 -16.73 1.02 43.40
N SER A 631 -16.88 0.08 42.47
CA SER A 631 -16.10 -1.17 42.41
C SER A 631 -15.12 -1.14 41.25
N ALA A 632 -13.87 -1.54 41.49
CA ALA A 632 -12.88 -1.78 40.42
C ALA A 632 -13.34 -2.87 39.42
N GLN A 633 -14.29 -3.72 39.82
CA GLN A 633 -14.91 -4.75 39.00
C GLN A 633 -16.34 -4.41 38.57
N GLY A 634 -16.80 -3.18 38.79
CA GLY A 634 -18.20 -2.78 38.68
C GLY A 634 -18.73 -2.58 37.25
N ARG A 635 -17.93 -2.80 36.21
CA ARG A 635 -18.39 -2.72 34.81
C ARG A 635 -19.53 -3.70 34.53
N SER A 636 -20.59 -3.24 33.88
CA SER A 636 -21.74 -4.09 33.53
C SER A 636 -21.36 -5.22 32.56
N TRP A 637 -22.16 -6.29 32.53
CA TRP A 637 -21.96 -7.38 31.56
C TRP A 637 -22.13 -6.90 30.11
N ALA A 638 -23.05 -5.96 29.87
CA ALA A 638 -23.32 -5.40 28.54
C ALA A 638 -22.08 -4.67 28.00
N GLU A 639 -21.49 -3.79 28.81
CA GLU A 639 -20.27 -3.10 28.42
C GLU A 639 -19.06 -4.03 28.33
N SER A 640 -18.95 -5.03 29.22
CA SER A 640 -17.81 -5.97 29.24
C SER A 640 -17.74 -6.83 27.98
N TYR A 641 -18.90 -7.27 27.48
CA TYR A 641 -18.99 -8.01 26.21
C TYR A 641 -19.21 -7.12 24.98
N ALA A 642 -19.36 -5.80 25.16
CA ALA A 642 -19.69 -4.84 24.12
C ALA A 642 -20.99 -5.20 23.35
N VAL A 643 -22.03 -5.57 24.10
CA VAL A 643 -23.34 -6.01 23.61
C VAL A 643 -24.46 -5.17 24.21
N LYS A 644 -25.65 -5.20 23.59
CA LYS A 644 -26.82 -4.45 24.04
C LYS A 644 -27.89 -5.34 24.67
N THR A 645 -27.90 -6.64 24.35
CA THR A 645 -28.94 -7.57 24.82
C THR A 645 -28.34 -8.80 25.51
N ARG A 646 -29.17 -9.51 26.28
CA ARG A 646 -28.76 -10.75 26.95
C ARG A 646 -28.43 -11.83 25.94
N GLU A 647 -29.21 -11.93 24.86
CA GLU A 647 -29.02 -12.92 23.79
C GLU A 647 -27.66 -12.74 23.09
N GLU A 648 -27.25 -11.48 22.85
CA GLU A 648 -25.93 -11.17 22.30
C GLU A 648 -24.81 -11.57 23.28
N ALA A 649 -24.97 -11.30 24.58
CA ALA A 649 -24.02 -11.74 25.61
C ALA A 649 -23.89 -13.27 25.65
N GLU A 650 -25.01 -13.99 25.56
CA GLU A 650 -25.05 -15.45 25.52
C GLU A 650 -24.34 -16.02 24.30
N GLU A 651 -24.47 -15.39 23.13
CA GLU A 651 -23.74 -15.80 21.93
C GLU A 651 -22.23 -15.65 22.10
N VAL A 652 -21.77 -14.52 22.68
CA VAL A 652 -20.35 -14.28 22.96
C VAL A 652 -19.81 -15.31 23.96
N MET A 653 -20.52 -15.54 25.07
CA MET A 653 -20.12 -16.51 26.09
C MET A 653 -20.10 -17.95 25.55
N THR A 654 -21.05 -18.30 24.67
CA THR A 654 -21.08 -19.59 23.98
C THR A 654 -19.84 -19.78 23.11
N LYS A 655 -19.48 -18.77 22.30
CA LYS A 655 -18.25 -18.80 21.46
C LYS A 655 -16.98 -18.93 22.30
N GLN A 656 -16.97 -18.34 23.49
CA GLN A 656 -15.85 -18.41 24.43
C GLN A 656 -15.81 -19.71 25.26
N GLY A 657 -16.85 -20.55 25.19
CA GLY A 657 -16.97 -21.77 25.99
C GLY A 657 -17.18 -21.51 27.49
N SER A 658 -17.69 -20.34 27.84
CA SER A 658 -18.03 -19.96 29.21
C SER A 658 -19.38 -20.56 29.61
N THR A 659 -19.60 -20.78 30.90
CA THR A 659 -20.92 -21.06 31.48
C THR A 659 -21.42 -19.86 32.26
N TRP A 660 -22.73 -19.66 32.33
CA TRP A 660 -23.30 -18.47 32.99
C TRP A 660 -24.62 -18.76 33.69
N GLU A 661 -24.95 -17.86 34.61
CA GLU A 661 -26.19 -17.83 35.39
C GLU A 661 -26.67 -16.37 35.50
N TRP A 662 -27.91 -16.12 35.07
CA TRP A 662 -28.59 -14.84 35.29
C TRP A 662 -29.20 -14.83 36.70
N LEU A 663 -28.81 -13.85 37.51
CA LEU A 663 -29.28 -13.70 38.88
C LEU A 663 -30.60 -12.90 38.92
N SER A 664 -31.36 -13.03 40.01
CA SER A 664 -32.69 -12.41 40.19
C SER A 664 -32.70 -10.88 40.11
N GLY A 665 -31.54 -10.24 40.24
CA GLY A 665 -31.36 -8.78 40.11
C GLY A 665 -30.85 -8.30 38.74
N GLY A 666 -30.78 -9.16 37.73
CA GLY A 666 -30.27 -8.81 36.39
C GLY A 666 -28.76 -8.94 36.22
N ASP A 667 -28.02 -9.14 37.32
CA ASP A 667 -26.60 -9.44 37.34
C ASP A 667 -26.29 -10.78 36.66
N LEU A 668 -25.09 -10.88 36.07
CA LEU A 668 -24.63 -12.04 35.32
C LEU A 668 -23.44 -12.67 36.03
N LYS A 669 -23.59 -13.92 36.49
CA LYS A 669 -22.47 -14.72 36.99
C LYS A 669 -21.92 -15.59 35.86
N VAL A 670 -20.63 -15.45 35.56
CA VAL A 670 -19.94 -16.18 34.49
C VAL A 670 -18.81 -17.00 35.07
N THR A 671 -18.65 -18.23 34.57
CA THR A 671 -17.46 -19.05 34.73
C THR A 671 -16.81 -19.28 33.37
N THR A 672 -15.54 -18.91 33.22
CA THR A 672 -14.84 -19.06 31.93
C THR A 672 -14.64 -20.53 31.54
N ALA A 673 -14.32 -20.77 30.26
CA ALA A 673 -13.62 -21.99 29.86
C ALA A 673 -12.33 -22.20 30.68
N ALA A 674 -11.79 -23.42 30.67
CA ALA A 674 -10.48 -23.68 31.25
C ALA A 674 -9.41 -22.98 30.40
N LEU A 675 -8.67 -22.06 31.02
CA LEU A 675 -7.62 -21.27 30.40
C LEU A 675 -6.25 -21.70 30.93
N PRO A 676 -5.20 -21.75 30.08
CA PRO A 676 -3.86 -22.06 30.53
C PRO A 676 -3.32 -20.93 31.41
N ALA A 677 -2.77 -21.28 32.57
CA ALA A 677 -2.16 -20.34 33.51
C ALA A 677 -0.62 -20.33 33.48
N LEU A 678 0.00 -21.45 33.10
CA LEU A 678 1.41 -21.51 32.72
C LEU A 678 1.47 -21.68 31.21
N ARG A 679 2.25 -20.84 30.53
CA ARG A 679 2.44 -20.89 29.07
C ARG A 679 3.91 -20.99 28.73
N MET A 680 4.23 -21.58 27.59
CA MET A 680 5.58 -21.50 27.02
C MET A 680 5.66 -20.25 26.14
N ASP A 681 6.61 -19.36 26.40
CA ASP A 681 6.97 -18.31 25.44
C ASP A 681 7.91 -18.92 24.39
N GLU A 682 7.39 -19.18 23.18
CA GLU A 682 8.13 -19.82 22.10
C GLU A 682 9.36 -19.03 21.65
N ARG A 683 9.39 -17.71 21.89
CA ARG A 683 10.52 -16.85 21.48
C ARG A 683 11.74 -17.04 22.37
N THR A 684 11.52 -17.31 23.65
CA THR A 684 12.57 -17.46 24.66
C THR A 684 12.76 -18.90 25.10
N GLY A 685 11.79 -19.78 24.81
CA GLY A 685 11.74 -21.16 25.30
C GLY A 685 11.51 -21.27 26.81
N ARG A 686 10.98 -20.22 27.45
CA ARG A 686 10.78 -20.16 28.90
C ARG A 686 9.31 -20.29 29.25
N ARG A 687 9.03 -20.90 30.40
CA ARG A 687 7.68 -20.91 30.97
C ARG A 687 7.40 -19.55 31.62
N VAL A 688 6.19 -19.04 31.41
CA VAL A 688 5.71 -17.77 31.95
C VAL A 688 4.40 -17.97 32.70
N PHE A 689 4.19 -17.20 33.76
CA PHE A 689 2.96 -17.17 34.56
C PHE A 689 1.90 -16.27 33.91
N PHE A 690 1.59 -16.55 32.64
CA PHE A 690 0.70 -15.73 31.81
C PHE A 690 -0.78 -15.99 32.15
N ASN A 691 -1.29 -15.24 33.12
CA ASN A 691 -2.66 -15.34 33.62
C ASN A 691 -3.06 -14.11 34.47
N SER A 692 -4.27 -14.17 35.04
CA SER A 692 -4.80 -13.19 36.00
C SER A 692 -5.19 -13.87 37.32
N VAL A 693 -4.60 -15.03 37.66
CA VAL A 693 -4.95 -15.82 38.85
C VAL A 693 -4.77 -15.01 40.12
N ILE A 694 -3.62 -14.34 40.27
CA ILE A 694 -3.34 -13.52 41.46
C ILE A 694 -4.24 -12.29 41.48
N ALA A 695 -4.49 -11.67 40.32
CA ALA A 695 -5.39 -10.53 40.24
C ALA A 695 -6.83 -10.87 40.62
N ALA A 696 -7.36 -12.00 40.14
CA ALA A 696 -8.68 -12.48 40.56
C ALA A 696 -8.71 -12.85 42.04
N PHE A 697 -7.72 -13.62 42.49
CA PHE A 697 -7.64 -14.12 43.86
C PHE A 697 -7.54 -13.00 44.92
N THR A 698 -6.78 -11.95 44.64
CA THR A 698 -6.51 -10.86 45.60
C THR A 698 -7.35 -9.60 45.34
N GLY A 699 -7.78 -9.35 44.11
CA GLY A 699 -8.38 -8.08 43.69
C GLY A 699 -9.85 -8.12 43.33
N TRP A 700 -10.46 -9.28 43.06
CA TRP A 700 -11.89 -9.35 42.73
C TRP A 700 -12.75 -9.41 43.99
N ASN A 701 -12.68 -8.36 44.80
CA ASN A 701 -13.40 -8.23 46.05
C ASN A 701 -14.35 -7.03 45.97
N ASP A 702 -15.64 -7.31 45.88
CA ASP A 702 -16.71 -6.31 46.01
C ASP A 702 -17.96 -6.95 46.65
N SER A 703 -19.10 -6.26 46.61
CA SER A 703 -20.35 -6.78 47.17
C SER A 703 -20.87 -8.05 46.48
N ARG A 704 -20.35 -8.40 45.29
CA ARG A 704 -20.82 -9.50 44.42
C ARG A 704 -19.77 -10.59 44.21
N ASN A 705 -18.50 -10.28 44.43
CA ASN A 705 -17.35 -11.14 44.15
C ASN A 705 -16.48 -11.31 45.39
N VAL A 706 -16.09 -12.56 45.66
CA VAL A 706 -15.11 -12.91 46.70
C VAL A 706 -13.87 -13.46 46.00
N GLY A 707 -12.76 -12.72 46.04
CA GLY A 707 -11.56 -13.05 45.26
C GLY A 707 -11.03 -14.45 45.56
N GLU A 708 -11.06 -14.87 46.83
CA GLU A 708 -10.62 -16.21 47.21
C GLU A 708 -11.44 -17.37 46.62
N GLU A 709 -12.61 -17.07 46.07
CA GLU A 709 -13.52 -18.02 45.41
C GLU A 709 -13.60 -17.78 43.89
N ALA A 710 -12.91 -16.76 43.39
CA ALA A 710 -12.96 -16.34 41.99
C ALA A 710 -12.14 -17.23 41.04
N VAL A 711 -11.32 -18.15 41.56
CA VAL A 711 -10.46 -19.02 40.74
C VAL A 711 -10.64 -20.49 41.12
N LEU A 712 -10.88 -21.33 40.12
CA LEU A 712 -10.90 -22.79 40.22
C LEU A 712 -9.88 -23.40 39.26
N LEU A 713 -9.54 -24.67 39.46
CA LEU A 713 -8.86 -25.47 38.44
C LEU A 713 -9.82 -25.78 37.27
N GLY A 714 -9.27 -26.16 36.11
CA GLY A 714 -10.06 -26.42 34.90
C GLY A 714 -11.14 -27.51 35.02
N ASP A 715 -11.02 -28.39 36.02
CA ASP A 715 -11.97 -29.44 36.38
C ASP A 715 -12.94 -29.04 37.51
N PHE A 716 -13.01 -27.75 37.85
CA PHE A 716 -13.80 -27.17 38.95
C PHE A 716 -13.31 -27.50 40.37
N SER A 717 -12.18 -28.20 40.53
CA SER A 717 -11.59 -28.41 41.85
C SER A 717 -11.00 -27.10 42.43
N PRO A 718 -10.98 -26.94 43.77
CA PRO A 718 -10.49 -25.71 44.39
C PRO A 718 -8.98 -25.54 44.20
N VAL A 719 -8.54 -24.29 44.00
CA VAL A 719 -7.11 -23.94 43.93
C VAL A 719 -6.43 -23.98 45.30
N ASN A 720 -5.12 -24.20 45.33
CA ASN A 720 -4.34 -24.11 46.56
C ASN A 720 -4.16 -22.64 46.99
N LYS A 721 -5.06 -22.15 47.86
CA LYS A 721 -5.04 -20.77 48.37
C LYS A 721 -3.71 -20.38 49.06
N HIS A 722 -3.06 -21.32 49.73
CA HIS A 722 -1.76 -21.05 50.38
C HIS A 722 -0.67 -20.75 49.34
N ALA A 723 -0.63 -21.53 48.26
CA ALA A 723 0.29 -21.30 47.15
C ALA A 723 0.04 -19.93 46.49
N LEU A 724 -1.21 -19.57 46.22
CA LEU A 724 -1.54 -18.26 45.62
C LEU A 724 -1.13 -17.09 46.51
N ARG A 725 -1.34 -17.16 47.83
CA ARG A 725 -0.84 -16.15 48.78
C ARG A 725 0.68 -16.07 48.82
N ALA A 726 1.39 -17.19 48.66
CA ALA A 726 2.85 -17.20 48.60
C ALA A 726 3.36 -16.56 47.30
N VAL A 727 2.74 -16.85 46.16
CA VAL A 727 3.07 -16.22 44.87
C VAL A 727 2.80 -14.70 44.92
N ALA A 728 1.67 -14.27 45.50
CA ALA A 728 1.38 -12.85 45.65
C ALA A 728 2.43 -12.10 46.51
N ARG A 729 2.91 -12.72 47.60
CA ARG A 729 3.99 -12.18 48.42
C ARG A 729 5.31 -12.11 47.66
N PHE A 730 5.66 -13.17 46.93
CA PHE A 730 6.84 -13.19 46.08
C PHE A 730 6.82 -12.05 45.04
N MET A 731 5.67 -11.82 44.39
CA MET A 731 5.51 -10.71 43.45
C MET A 731 5.76 -9.36 44.12
N ALA A 732 5.17 -9.12 45.29
CA ALA A 732 5.34 -7.88 46.04
C ALA A 732 6.78 -7.65 46.54
N GLU A 733 7.52 -8.72 46.87
CA GLU A 733 8.92 -8.63 47.31
C GLU A 733 9.91 -8.42 46.16
N ARG A 734 9.51 -8.75 44.92
CA ARG A 734 10.39 -8.81 43.74
C ARG A 734 9.99 -7.84 42.63
N GLU A 735 8.98 -7.02 42.85
CA GLU A 735 8.56 -6.00 41.91
C GLU A 735 9.63 -4.93 41.71
N VAL A 736 9.65 -4.35 40.51
CA VAL A 736 10.39 -3.10 40.23
C VAL A 736 9.34 -1.99 40.13
N ALA A 737 9.37 -1.07 41.08
CA ALA A 737 8.40 0.02 41.21
C ALA A 737 9.13 1.37 41.25
N PHE A 738 9.48 1.90 40.08
CA PHE A 738 10.12 3.21 39.96
C PHE A 738 9.09 4.35 39.99
N ALA A 739 9.51 5.52 40.47
CA ALA A 739 8.70 6.73 40.41
C ALA A 739 8.60 7.26 38.97
N TRP A 740 7.36 7.52 38.53
CA TRP A 740 7.08 8.13 37.23
C TRP A 740 7.58 9.58 37.17
N LYS A 741 8.18 9.96 36.04
CA LYS A 741 8.43 11.36 35.66
C LYS A 741 7.59 11.72 34.44
N LYS A 742 7.19 12.98 34.34
CA LYS A 742 6.46 13.51 33.19
C LYS A 742 7.27 13.26 31.91
N GLY A 743 6.63 12.67 30.91
CA GLY A 743 7.21 12.33 29.62
C GLY A 743 7.92 10.97 29.56
N ASP A 744 8.01 10.23 30.67
CA ASP A 744 8.51 8.86 30.63
C ASP A 744 7.60 7.98 29.76
N ILE A 745 8.20 7.12 28.94
CA ILE A 745 7.50 6.05 28.20
C ILE A 745 8.06 4.70 28.64
N LEU A 746 7.23 3.87 29.26
CA LEU A 746 7.54 2.46 29.55
C LEU A 746 6.91 1.57 28.47
N ILE A 747 7.71 0.74 27.83
CA ILE A 747 7.25 -0.32 26.93
C ILE A 747 7.45 -1.67 27.64
N VAL A 748 6.38 -2.45 27.71
CA VAL A 748 6.33 -3.76 28.37
C VAL A 748 6.05 -4.83 27.33
N ASP A 749 6.89 -5.87 27.27
CA ASP A 749 6.59 -7.11 26.57
C ASP A 749 5.55 -7.89 27.39
N ASN A 750 4.29 -7.82 26.95
CA ASN A 750 3.17 -8.42 27.65
C ASN A 750 3.30 -9.94 27.72
N GLY A 751 4.07 -10.60 26.85
CA GLY A 751 4.29 -12.04 26.92
C GLY A 751 5.18 -12.46 28.11
N SER A 752 6.05 -11.56 28.57
CA SER A 752 7.11 -11.89 29.53
C SER A 752 7.06 -11.11 30.84
N VAL A 753 6.22 -10.08 30.96
CA VAL A 753 6.18 -9.20 32.14
C VAL A 753 4.75 -8.99 32.62
N LEU A 754 4.53 -9.13 33.94
CA LEU A 754 3.31 -8.68 34.62
C LEU A 754 3.47 -7.24 35.07
N HIS A 755 2.36 -6.51 35.09
CA HIS A 755 2.31 -5.13 35.60
C HIS A 755 1.16 -4.94 36.59
N SER A 756 1.27 -3.93 37.44
CA SER A 756 0.29 -3.59 38.48
C SER A 756 0.18 -2.06 38.63
N ARG A 757 -0.65 -1.58 39.58
CA ARG A 757 -0.73 -0.15 39.94
C ARG A 757 -0.76 -0.01 41.46
N GLN A 758 0.11 0.84 42.01
CA GLN A 758 0.03 1.21 43.43
C GLN A 758 -1.10 2.22 43.69
N SER A 759 -1.57 2.29 44.94
CA SER A 759 -2.45 3.39 45.37
C SER A 759 -1.71 4.72 45.26
N PHE A 760 -2.47 5.82 45.11
CA PHE A 760 -1.90 7.14 44.93
C PHE A 760 -2.81 8.26 45.40
N GLU A 761 -2.21 9.42 45.65
CA GLU A 761 -2.93 10.68 45.86
C GLU A 761 -3.00 11.47 44.54
N PRO A 762 -4.20 11.87 44.08
CA PRO A 762 -4.34 12.74 42.91
C PRO A 762 -3.61 14.08 43.07
N PRO A 763 -3.16 14.72 41.97
CA PRO A 763 -3.38 14.33 40.57
C PRO A 763 -2.39 13.23 40.12
N ARG A 764 -2.81 12.40 39.15
CA ARG A 764 -1.98 11.44 38.43
C ARG A 764 -2.64 11.15 37.08
N ARG A 765 -1.89 11.20 35.98
CA ARG A 765 -2.39 10.83 34.66
C ARG A 765 -1.32 10.03 33.92
N VAL A 766 -1.61 8.75 33.72
CA VAL A 766 -0.81 7.84 32.90
C VAL A 766 -1.67 7.41 31.72
N LEU A 767 -1.15 7.64 30.52
CA LEU A 767 -1.74 7.21 29.25
C LEU A 767 -1.23 5.81 28.91
N ALA A 768 -1.98 5.09 28.09
CA ALA A 768 -1.60 3.77 27.64
C ALA A 768 -1.93 3.54 26.17
N ALA A 769 -1.20 2.61 25.56
CA ALA A 769 -1.44 2.13 24.21
C ALA A 769 -1.13 0.62 24.10
N LEU A 770 -1.85 -0.08 23.22
CA LEU A 770 -1.64 -1.50 22.93
C LEU A 770 -1.08 -1.68 21.52
N ARG A 771 -0.20 -2.68 21.37
CA ARG A 771 0.35 -3.08 20.07
C ARG A 771 0.32 -4.58 19.88
N GLY A 772 -0.02 -4.97 18.66
CA GLY A 772 0.00 -6.35 18.17
C GLY A 772 1.42 -6.82 17.89
N LYS A 773 1.55 -7.81 17.02
CA LYS A 773 2.85 -8.43 16.74
C LYS A 773 3.81 -7.41 16.13
N PRO A 774 5.13 -7.59 16.32
CA PRO A 774 6.11 -7.02 15.42
C PRO A 774 5.69 -7.26 13.98
N LEU A 775 5.72 -6.20 13.17
CA LEU A 775 5.73 -6.39 11.74
C LEU A 775 7.04 -7.16 11.41
N LEU A 776 7.00 -8.11 10.44
CA LEU A 776 8.03 -9.16 10.24
C LEU A 776 9.48 -8.62 10.37
N GLY A 777 10.39 -9.41 10.99
CA GLY A 777 11.79 -9.00 11.24
C GLY A 777 12.52 -8.43 10.02
N PRO A 778 13.67 -7.74 10.18
CA PRO A 778 14.18 -6.77 9.20
C PRO A 778 14.13 -7.32 7.78
N ALA A 779 13.58 -6.51 6.86
CA ALA A 779 13.39 -6.88 5.47
C ALA A 779 14.67 -7.48 4.87
N LEU A 780 14.53 -8.59 4.12
CA LEU A 780 15.65 -9.16 3.39
C LEU A 780 16.21 -8.13 2.40
N ARG A 781 17.51 -7.83 2.47
CA ARG A 781 18.13 -6.82 1.61
C ARG A 781 18.53 -7.47 0.29
N ALA A 782 17.76 -7.19 -0.76
CA ALA A 782 17.96 -7.73 -2.09
C ALA A 782 18.94 -6.87 -2.91
N GLY A 783 19.85 -7.54 -3.60
CA GLY A 783 20.68 -6.99 -4.66
C GLY A 783 20.29 -7.60 -6.00
N ILE A 784 19.95 -6.77 -6.99
CA ILE A 784 19.48 -7.23 -8.31
C ILE A 784 20.62 -7.08 -9.33
N ILE A 785 21.02 -8.17 -9.97
CA ILE A 785 22.08 -8.21 -10.99
C ILE A 785 21.44 -8.46 -12.35
N GLY A 786 21.52 -7.46 -13.24
CA GLY A 786 20.78 -7.39 -14.50
C GLY A 786 19.44 -6.70 -14.28
N THR A 787 19.31 -5.47 -14.79
CA THR A 787 18.13 -4.62 -14.60
C THR A 787 17.33 -4.40 -15.88
N GLY A 788 17.36 -5.40 -16.77
CA GLY A 788 16.47 -5.48 -17.94
C GLY A 788 15.02 -5.77 -17.56
N ALA A 789 14.22 -6.26 -18.52
CA ALA A 789 12.78 -6.48 -18.32
C ALA A 789 12.43 -7.28 -17.04
N MET A 790 13.09 -8.43 -16.82
CA MET A 790 12.86 -9.25 -15.62
C MET A 790 13.41 -8.59 -14.36
N GLY A 791 14.57 -7.92 -14.43
CA GLY A 791 15.11 -7.18 -13.28
C GLY A 791 14.15 -6.09 -12.80
N LYS A 792 13.52 -5.36 -13.74
CA LYS A 792 12.48 -4.37 -13.43
C LYS A 792 11.22 -5.00 -12.87
N GLU A 793 10.81 -6.16 -13.35
CA GLU A 793 9.70 -6.91 -12.77
C GLU A 793 9.99 -7.34 -11.33
N HIS A 794 11.18 -7.88 -11.05
CA HIS A 794 11.61 -8.19 -9.67
C HIS A 794 11.63 -6.94 -8.80
N ILE A 795 12.11 -5.78 -9.30
CA ILE A 795 12.05 -4.51 -8.56
C ILE A 795 10.62 -4.18 -8.13
N ARG A 796 9.65 -4.23 -9.06
CA ARG A 796 8.24 -3.91 -8.77
C ARG A 796 7.64 -4.91 -7.80
N ASN A 797 7.90 -6.20 -7.97
CA ASN A 797 7.36 -7.24 -7.09
C ASN A 797 7.98 -7.18 -5.68
N VAL A 798 9.29 -6.92 -5.56
CA VAL A 798 9.93 -6.68 -4.25
C VAL A 798 9.33 -5.45 -3.56
N ALA A 799 9.00 -4.39 -4.29
CA ALA A 799 8.33 -3.22 -3.71
C ALA A 799 6.95 -3.56 -3.11
N LEU A 800 6.23 -4.54 -3.67
CA LEU A 800 4.96 -5.03 -3.11
C LEU A 800 5.12 -5.96 -1.91
N MET A 801 6.31 -6.51 -1.66
CA MET A 801 6.57 -7.39 -0.52
C MET A 801 6.57 -6.66 0.83
N GLY A 802 6.51 -5.33 0.82
CA GLY A 802 6.51 -4.49 2.00
C GLY A 802 7.73 -4.77 2.88
N GLU A 803 7.50 -5.15 4.13
CA GLU A 803 8.57 -5.38 5.10
C GLU A 803 9.27 -6.74 4.95
N GLN A 804 8.86 -7.58 3.99
CA GLN A 804 9.49 -8.89 3.80
C GLN A 804 10.83 -8.83 3.06
N MET A 805 10.97 -7.91 2.10
CA MET A 805 12.17 -7.79 1.26
C MET A 805 12.26 -6.37 0.70
N VAL A 806 13.46 -5.83 0.58
CA VAL A 806 13.72 -4.47 0.07
C VAL A 806 14.92 -4.47 -0.88
N VAL A 807 14.83 -3.73 -1.98
CA VAL A 807 15.97 -3.55 -2.88
C VAL A 807 16.96 -2.56 -2.26
N THR A 808 18.21 -2.99 -2.08
CA THR A 808 19.30 -2.19 -1.50
C THR A 808 20.44 -1.93 -2.47
N ALA A 809 20.56 -2.78 -3.50
CA ALA A 809 21.57 -2.62 -4.54
C ALA A 809 21.04 -3.07 -5.91
N ILE A 810 21.53 -2.43 -6.97
CA ILE A 810 21.32 -2.85 -8.36
C ILE A 810 22.65 -2.83 -9.12
N ALA A 811 22.83 -3.76 -10.06
CA ALA A 811 23.99 -3.82 -10.93
C ALA A 811 23.59 -4.09 -12.37
N ASP A 812 24.07 -3.26 -13.30
CA ASP A 812 23.96 -3.51 -14.73
C ASP A 812 25.10 -2.82 -15.49
N SER A 813 25.55 -3.46 -16.57
CA SER A 813 26.58 -2.95 -17.49
C SER A 813 26.05 -1.86 -18.44
N SER A 814 24.73 -1.68 -18.54
CA SER A 814 24.07 -0.62 -19.30
C SER A 814 23.62 0.52 -18.39
N GLU A 815 24.13 1.72 -18.63
CA GLU A 815 23.75 2.90 -17.84
C GLU A 815 22.29 3.28 -18.06
N ALA A 816 21.79 3.07 -19.28
CA ALA A 816 20.37 3.24 -19.59
C ALA A 816 19.49 2.27 -18.78
N ALA A 817 19.89 1.00 -18.67
CA ALA A 817 19.14 0.01 -17.89
C ALA A 817 19.15 0.35 -16.38
N LEU A 818 20.27 0.85 -15.85
CA LEU A 818 20.34 1.33 -14.47
C LEU A 818 19.43 2.53 -14.23
N ARG A 819 19.41 3.50 -15.15
CA ARG A 819 18.55 4.68 -15.06
C ARG A 819 17.08 4.28 -15.05
N GLU A 820 16.66 3.43 -15.98
CA GLU A 820 15.29 2.90 -16.02
C GLU A 820 14.93 2.14 -14.73
N ALA A 821 15.86 1.33 -14.19
CA ALA A 821 15.62 0.60 -12.96
C ALA A 821 15.49 1.52 -11.73
N LEU A 822 16.27 2.61 -11.67
CA LEU A 822 16.11 3.63 -10.65
C LEU A 822 14.77 4.35 -10.78
N GLU A 823 14.29 4.58 -12.01
CA GLU A 823 12.95 5.12 -12.24
C GLU A 823 11.87 4.16 -11.70
N GLU A 824 12.00 2.85 -11.89
CA GLU A 824 11.10 1.85 -11.28
C GLU A 824 11.14 1.84 -9.75
N LEU A 825 12.29 2.17 -9.15
CA LEU A 825 12.47 2.30 -7.70
C LEU A 825 11.93 3.62 -7.13
N GLY A 826 11.41 4.52 -7.97
CA GLY A 826 10.88 5.83 -7.55
C GLY A 826 11.80 7.02 -7.79
N GLY A 827 12.89 6.86 -8.56
CA GLY A 827 13.80 7.92 -8.99
C GLY A 827 14.45 8.66 -7.82
N GLU A 828 14.46 9.99 -7.85
CA GLU A 828 15.03 10.84 -6.79
C GLU A 828 14.34 10.69 -5.42
N ARG A 829 13.15 10.08 -5.39
CA ARG A 829 12.37 9.83 -4.17
C ARG A 829 12.55 8.41 -3.61
N ALA A 830 13.30 7.57 -4.31
CA ALA A 830 13.62 6.22 -3.86
C ALA A 830 14.49 6.27 -2.59
N PRO A 831 14.39 5.27 -1.69
CA PRO A 831 15.41 5.00 -0.69
C PRO A 831 16.79 4.92 -1.37
N ARG A 832 17.89 5.29 -0.67
CA ARG A 832 19.24 5.20 -1.25
C ARG A 832 19.56 3.74 -1.61
N VAL A 833 19.49 3.42 -2.90
CA VAL A 833 19.91 2.14 -3.48
C VAL A 833 21.33 2.30 -4.02
N ALA A 834 22.23 1.38 -3.67
CA ALA A 834 23.58 1.38 -4.22
C ALA A 834 23.57 0.90 -5.68
N VAL A 835 24.28 1.62 -6.54
CA VAL A 835 24.29 1.36 -7.99
C VAL A 835 25.69 0.93 -8.40
N PHE A 836 25.80 -0.22 -9.05
CA PHE A 836 27.06 -0.81 -9.49
C PHE A 836 27.07 -1.03 -11.00
N ARG A 837 28.27 -0.99 -11.58
CA ARG A 837 28.49 -1.31 -13.01
C ARG A 837 28.98 -2.75 -13.20
N SER A 838 29.31 -3.43 -12.10
CA SER A 838 29.84 -4.80 -12.07
C SER A 838 29.01 -5.67 -11.13
N ASP A 839 28.76 -6.91 -11.56
CA ASP A 839 28.19 -7.97 -10.74
C ASP A 839 29.05 -8.26 -9.49
N GLU A 840 30.38 -8.27 -9.66
CA GLU A 840 31.35 -8.58 -8.60
C GLU A 840 31.33 -7.54 -7.47
N GLU A 841 31.19 -6.25 -7.79
CA GLU A 841 31.07 -5.20 -6.78
C GLU A 841 29.82 -5.38 -5.91
N LEU A 842 28.67 -5.66 -6.52
CA LEU A 842 27.42 -5.91 -5.80
C LEU A 842 27.49 -7.21 -4.97
N ILE A 843 28.04 -8.28 -5.54
CA ILE A 843 28.20 -9.57 -4.85
C ILE A 843 29.03 -9.43 -3.57
N ASN A 844 30.00 -8.53 -3.55
CA ASN A 844 30.89 -8.32 -2.39
C ASN A 844 30.34 -7.34 -1.33
N CYS A 845 29.10 -6.84 -1.47
CA CYS A 845 28.51 -5.89 -0.51
C CYS A 845 28.00 -6.57 0.76
N ASP A 846 28.41 -6.08 1.94
CA ASP A 846 27.95 -6.60 3.24
C ASP A 846 26.49 -6.23 3.59
N PHE A 847 25.91 -5.26 2.87
CA PHE A 847 24.54 -4.81 3.07
C PHE A 847 23.50 -5.50 2.15
N VAL A 848 23.88 -6.60 1.51
CA VAL A 848 23.01 -7.44 0.68
C VAL A 848 22.96 -8.86 1.24
N ASP A 849 21.76 -9.37 1.48
CA ASP A 849 21.49 -10.72 2.02
C ASP A 849 21.12 -11.72 0.90
N VAL A 850 20.43 -11.20 -0.12
CA VAL A 850 19.86 -11.95 -1.24
C VAL A 850 20.37 -11.37 -2.56
N LEU A 851 20.77 -12.25 -3.48
CA LEU A 851 21.06 -11.91 -4.87
C LEU A 851 19.94 -12.42 -5.77
N ILE A 852 19.36 -11.53 -6.57
CA ILE A 852 18.43 -11.87 -7.65
C ILE A 852 19.17 -11.67 -8.98
N ILE A 853 19.44 -12.75 -9.69
CA ILE A 853 20.24 -12.75 -10.93
C ILE A 853 19.31 -12.82 -12.14
N CYS A 854 19.26 -11.74 -12.91
CA CYS A 854 18.39 -11.50 -14.07
C CYS A 854 19.17 -11.08 -15.32
N THR A 855 20.43 -11.50 -15.43
CA THR A 855 21.31 -11.24 -16.59
C THR A 855 20.84 -11.98 -17.85
N PRO A 856 21.35 -11.68 -19.06
CA PRO A 856 21.10 -12.52 -20.23
C PRO A 856 21.48 -14.00 -20.00
N ASN A 857 20.75 -14.96 -20.59
CA ASN A 857 20.86 -16.39 -20.24
C ASN A 857 22.30 -16.94 -20.29
N PHE A 858 23.06 -16.58 -21.33
CA PHE A 858 24.45 -17.03 -21.50
C PHE A 858 25.43 -16.44 -20.47
N GLN A 859 25.01 -15.44 -19.69
CA GLN A 859 25.82 -14.83 -18.63
C GLN A 859 25.56 -15.42 -17.25
N HIS A 860 24.47 -16.19 -17.06
CA HIS A 860 24.09 -16.74 -15.75
C HIS A 860 25.26 -17.47 -15.08
N ILE A 861 25.91 -18.39 -15.79
CA ILE A 861 27.02 -19.18 -15.25
C ILE A 861 28.21 -18.32 -14.81
N HIS A 862 28.51 -17.23 -15.51
CA HIS A 862 29.61 -16.34 -15.15
C HIS A 862 29.35 -15.61 -13.84
N THR A 863 28.13 -15.11 -13.65
CA THR A 863 27.69 -14.49 -12.40
C THR A 863 27.61 -15.52 -11.27
N LEU A 864 27.05 -16.70 -11.54
CA LEU A 864 26.85 -17.77 -10.56
C LEU A 864 28.16 -18.33 -9.99
N ARG A 865 29.21 -18.47 -10.82
CA ARG A 865 30.56 -18.90 -10.36
C ARG A 865 31.08 -18.01 -9.22
N LYS A 866 30.78 -16.71 -9.25
CA LYS A 866 31.14 -15.74 -8.22
C LYS A 866 30.13 -15.74 -7.07
N ALA A 867 28.84 -15.63 -7.40
CA ALA A 867 27.76 -15.46 -6.45
C ALA A 867 27.60 -16.63 -5.48
N ILE A 868 27.71 -17.88 -5.95
CA ILE A 868 27.54 -19.08 -5.12
C ILE A 868 28.54 -19.10 -3.96
N MET A 869 29.77 -18.65 -4.20
CA MET A 869 30.83 -18.66 -3.20
C MET A 869 30.75 -17.52 -2.18
N SER A 870 29.91 -16.50 -2.43
CA SER A 870 29.78 -15.31 -1.58
C SER A 870 29.14 -15.56 -0.22
N GLY A 871 28.46 -16.69 -0.01
CA GLY A 871 27.70 -16.91 1.21
C GLY A 871 26.29 -16.30 1.22
N LYS A 872 25.85 -15.62 0.15
CA LYS A 872 24.50 -15.03 0.06
C LYS A 872 23.42 -16.02 -0.41
N HIS A 873 22.16 -15.69 -0.14
CA HIS A 873 21.01 -16.38 -0.73
C HIS A 873 20.88 -15.99 -2.20
N ILE A 874 20.45 -16.89 -3.07
CA ILE A 874 20.42 -16.66 -4.53
C ILE A 874 19.08 -17.11 -5.10
N LEU A 875 18.42 -16.22 -5.82
CA LEU A 875 17.40 -16.54 -6.81
C LEU A 875 17.98 -16.25 -8.19
N CYS A 876 18.06 -17.26 -9.05
CA CYS A 876 18.59 -17.10 -10.41
C CYS A 876 17.47 -17.33 -11.42
N GLU A 877 17.25 -16.36 -12.31
CA GLU A 877 16.29 -16.47 -13.40
C GLU A 877 16.52 -17.69 -14.29
N LYS A 878 15.47 -18.08 -15.00
CA LYS A 878 15.47 -19.15 -15.99
C LYS A 878 16.00 -18.67 -17.35
N PRO A 879 16.40 -19.62 -18.24
CA PRO A 879 16.80 -20.98 -17.89
C PRO A 879 18.03 -20.93 -16.97
N LEU A 880 18.23 -21.95 -16.13
CA LEU A 880 19.34 -21.95 -15.16
C LEU A 880 20.68 -21.62 -15.85
N CYS A 881 20.97 -22.33 -16.95
CA CYS A 881 22.03 -22.00 -17.90
C CYS A 881 21.55 -22.38 -19.32
N THR A 882 22.36 -22.06 -20.34
CA THR A 882 22.07 -22.39 -21.75
C THR A 882 22.50 -23.80 -22.14
N THR A 883 23.36 -24.45 -21.33
CA THR A 883 23.89 -25.80 -21.55
C THR A 883 23.65 -26.69 -20.33
N VAL A 884 23.68 -28.01 -20.52
CA VAL A 884 23.53 -28.97 -19.42
C VAL A 884 24.80 -28.98 -18.56
N GLU A 885 25.95 -28.86 -19.21
CA GLU A 885 27.28 -28.88 -18.60
C GLU A 885 27.45 -27.71 -17.60
N ASP A 886 27.01 -26.51 -17.98
CA ASP A 886 27.02 -25.35 -17.07
C ASP A 886 26.07 -25.57 -15.87
N CYS A 887 24.91 -26.20 -16.10
CA CYS A 887 23.99 -26.54 -15.00
C CYS A 887 24.59 -27.57 -14.03
N GLU A 888 25.32 -28.56 -14.54
CA GLU A 888 26.06 -29.53 -13.71
C GLU A 888 27.17 -28.86 -12.91
N GLU A 889 27.84 -27.85 -13.49
CA GLU A 889 28.80 -27.03 -12.77
C GLU A 889 28.14 -26.26 -11.61
N VAL A 890 26.95 -25.70 -11.80
CA VAL A 890 26.20 -25.03 -10.72
C VAL A 890 25.91 -26.00 -9.56
N GLU A 891 25.42 -27.21 -9.85
CA GLU A 891 25.19 -28.23 -8.80
C GLU A 891 26.49 -28.60 -8.06
N ARG A 892 27.60 -28.74 -8.79
CA ARG A 892 28.92 -29.00 -8.19
C ARG A 892 29.35 -27.87 -7.27
N LEU A 893 29.24 -26.60 -7.71
CA LEU A 893 29.62 -25.43 -6.90
C LEU A 893 28.78 -25.31 -5.63
N LEU A 894 27.47 -25.58 -5.72
CA LEU A 894 26.58 -25.62 -4.56
C LEU A 894 27.01 -26.72 -3.57
N THR A 895 27.35 -27.90 -4.07
CA THR A 895 27.85 -29.01 -3.24
C THR A 895 29.16 -28.65 -2.55
N GLU A 896 30.13 -28.10 -3.30
CA GLU A 896 31.42 -27.64 -2.76
C GLU A 896 31.25 -26.58 -1.68
N ARG A 897 30.30 -25.66 -1.85
CA ARG A 897 29.97 -24.63 -0.85
C ARG A 897 29.49 -25.24 0.45
N VAL A 898 28.58 -26.21 0.42
CA VAL A 898 28.07 -26.89 1.63
C VAL A 898 29.20 -27.61 2.36
N VAL A 899 30.05 -28.33 1.61
CA VAL A 899 31.20 -29.04 2.18
C VAL A 899 32.18 -28.08 2.85
N ARG A 900 32.44 -26.91 2.26
CA ARG A 900 33.35 -25.90 2.82
C ARG A 900 32.80 -25.18 4.05
N SER A 901 31.50 -24.92 4.11
CA SER A 901 30.91 -24.15 5.22
C SER A 901 30.75 -24.96 6.51
N GLY A 902 30.73 -26.29 6.43
CA GLY A 902 30.56 -27.18 7.59
C GLY A 902 29.23 -27.01 8.33
N SER A 903 28.28 -26.25 7.76
CA SER A 903 27.00 -25.91 8.36
C SER A 903 25.86 -26.59 7.61
N GLU A 904 24.95 -27.25 8.35
CA GLU A 904 23.71 -27.78 7.80
C GLU A 904 22.75 -26.67 7.30
N LYS A 905 22.96 -25.41 7.74
CA LYS A 905 22.19 -24.25 7.30
C LYS A 905 22.95 -23.50 6.20
N ALA A 906 23.10 -24.15 5.05
CA ALA A 906 23.64 -23.49 3.87
C ALA A 906 22.64 -22.45 3.33
N PRO A 907 23.10 -21.32 2.77
CA PRO A 907 22.21 -20.32 2.22
C PRO A 907 21.45 -20.87 1.00
N VAL A 908 20.16 -20.55 0.95
CA VAL A 908 19.21 -20.96 -0.08
C VAL A 908 19.65 -20.56 -1.49
N PHE A 909 19.54 -21.51 -2.43
CA PHE A 909 19.62 -21.30 -3.87
C PHE A 909 18.30 -21.73 -4.50
N MET A 910 17.70 -20.88 -5.34
CA MET A 910 16.46 -21.17 -6.05
C MET A 910 16.56 -20.77 -7.53
N THR A 911 15.98 -21.56 -8.43
CA THR A 911 15.82 -21.21 -9.84
C THR A 911 14.44 -20.58 -10.07
N GLY A 912 14.39 -19.45 -10.79
CA GLY A 912 13.18 -18.68 -11.11
C GLY A 912 12.27 -19.42 -12.09
N MET A 913 11.39 -20.27 -11.58
CA MET A 913 10.40 -21.03 -12.36
C MET A 913 9.00 -20.55 -11.96
N GLU A 914 8.74 -19.27 -12.25
CA GLU A 914 7.55 -18.52 -11.84
C GLU A 914 6.23 -19.22 -12.22
N TYR A 915 6.19 -20.00 -13.30
CA TYR A 915 5.00 -20.73 -13.76
C TYR A 915 4.43 -21.72 -12.71
N ARG A 916 5.23 -22.21 -11.75
CA ARG A 916 4.72 -22.98 -10.61
C ARG A 916 3.82 -22.16 -9.68
N TYR A 917 3.97 -20.85 -9.69
CA TYR A 917 3.36 -19.88 -8.79
C TYR A 917 2.24 -19.06 -9.45
N MET A 918 2.08 -19.15 -10.77
CA MET A 918 0.91 -18.62 -11.47
C MET A 918 -0.38 -19.13 -10.80
N PRO A 919 -1.29 -18.26 -10.31
CA PRO A 919 -2.42 -18.68 -9.50
C PRO A 919 -3.28 -19.83 -10.06
N PRO A 920 -3.70 -19.83 -11.35
CA PRO A 920 -4.46 -20.97 -11.90
C PRO A 920 -3.62 -22.25 -12.03
N ILE A 921 -2.32 -22.13 -12.32
CA ILE A 921 -1.40 -23.29 -12.38
C ILE A 921 -1.17 -23.86 -10.98
N ARG A 922 -0.94 -23.01 -9.97
CA ARG A 922 -0.82 -23.41 -8.57
C ARG A 922 -2.04 -24.18 -8.10
N ARG A 923 -3.25 -23.67 -8.42
CA ARG A 923 -4.51 -24.36 -8.12
C ARG A 923 -4.63 -25.72 -8.83
N LEU A 924 -4.19 -25.82 -10.09
CA LEU A 924 -4.14 -27.09 -10.82
C LEU A 924 -3.15 -28.07 -10.20
N ILE A 925 -1.99 -27.61 -9.73
CA ILE A 925 -1.00 -28.41 -9.01
C ILE A 925 -1.60 -28.93 -7.71
N GLU A 926 -2.25 -28.09 -6.90
CA GLU A 926 -2.91 -28.48 -5.66
C GLU A 926 -3.98 -29.56 -5.88
N GLU A 927 -4.82 -29.41 -6.92
CA GLU A 927 -5.82 -30.41 -7.27
C GLU A 927 -5.19 -31.73 -7.73
N SER A 928 -4.11 -31.67 -8.48
CA SER A 928 -3.35 -32.85 -8.91
C SER A 928 -2.68 -33.55 -7.74
N ASP A 929 -2.07 -32.80 -6.82
CA ASP A 929 -1.41 -33.31 -5.61
C ASP A 929 -2.40 -33.92 -4.62
N SER A 930 -3.65 -33.43 -4.57
CA SER A 930 -4.70 -33.94 -3.68
C SER A 930 -5.04 -35.41 -3.91
N ARG A 931 -4.72 -35.95 -5.10
CA ARG A 931 -5.05 -37.31 -5.56
C ARG A 931 -6.54 -37.65 -5.53
N LYS A 932 -7.44 -36.69 -5.33
CA LYS A 932 -8.90 -36.91 -5.32
C LYS A 932 -9.43 -37.47 -6.64
N LEU A 933 -8.83 -37.08 -7.77
CA LEU A 933 -9.14 -37.60 -9.11
C LEU A 933 -8.28 -38.82 -9.50
N GLY A 934 -7.50 -39.37 -8.57
CA GLY A 934 -6.53 -40.43 -8.80
C GLY A 934 -5.22 -39.93 -9.41
N GLU A 935 -4.34 -40.87 -9.76
CA GLU A 935 -3.00 -40.58 -10.30
C GLU A 935 -3.07 -39.83 -11.65
N PRO A 936 -2.30 -38.74 -11.86
CA PRO A 936 -2.07 -38.14 -13.17
C PRO A 936 -1.47 -39.15 -14.15
N ARG A 937 -2.00 -39.21 -15.37
CA ARG A 937 -1.57 -40.16 -16.42
C ARG A 937 -1.16 -39.49 -17.72
N VAL A 938 -1.87 -38.43 -18.10
CA VAL A 938 -1.59 -37.67 -19.32
C VAL A 938 -1.57 -36.19 -18.98
N LEU A 939 -0.56 -35.49 -19.46
CA LEU A 939 -0.42 -34.05 -19.35
C LEU A 939 -0.29 -33.44 -20.74
N SER A 940 -1.09 -32.41 -21.03
CA SER A 940 -0.99 -31.66 -22.27
C SER A 940 -0.82 -30.19 -21.94
N ILE A 941 0.19 -29.57 -22.54
CA ILE A 941 0.49 -28.15 -22.41
C ILE A 941 0.45 -27.54 -23.82
N ARG A 942 -0.28 -26.45 -23.97
CA ARG A 942 -0.27 -25.60 -25.16
C ARG A 942 0.27 -24.22 -24.78
N GLU A 943 1.23 -23.75 -25.55
CA GLU A 943 1.81 -22.41 -25.50
C GLU A 943 1.70 -21.78 -26.89
N HIS A 944 0.68 -20.95 -27.09
CA HIS A 944 0.41 -20.27 -28.35
C HIS A 944 0.53 -18.76 -28.10
N ARG A 945 1.50 -18.10 -28.70
CA ARG A 945 1.79 -16.69 -28.39
C ARG A 945 2.43 -15.95 -29.54
N PHE A 946 2.63 -14.65 -29.33
CA PHE A 946 3.41 -13.77 -30.20
C PHE A 946 4.93 -14.06 -30.11
N PRO A 947 5.72 -13.57 -31.07
CA PRO A 947 7.16 -13.85 -31.19
C PRO A 947 7.99 -13.37 -29.99
N PHE A 948 9.27 -13.74 -29.97
CA PHE A 948 10.17 -13.27 -28.92
C PHE A 948 10.26 -11.74 -28.86
N LEU A 949 10.19 -11.21 -27.64
CA LEU A 949 10.35 -9.78 -27.38
C LEU A 949 11.70 -9.27 -27.89
N VAL A 950 11.71 -7.99 -28.28
CA VAL A 950 12.94 -7.24 -28.58
C VAL A 950 13.73 -7.09 -27.28
N LYS A 951 15.03 -7.40 -27.31
CA LYS A 951 15.95 -7.27 -26.18
C LYS A 951 17.16 -6.44 -26.61
N VAL A 952 17.98 -6.00 -25.64
CA VAL A 952 19.26 -5.31 -25.93
C VAL A 952 20.06 -6.16 -26.93
N ASP A 953 20.44 -5.55 -28.05
CA ASP A 953 21.13 -6.18 -29.18
C ASP A 953 20.49 -7.47 -29.74
N ASN A 954 19.22 -7.72 -29.40
CA ASN A 954 18.47 -8.92 -29.77
C ASN A 954 19.24 -10.23 -29.53
N TRP A 955 19.99 -10.31 -28.42
CA TRP A 955 20.78 -11.50 -28.08
C TRP A 955 19.95 -12.79 -28.04
N ASN A 956 18.64 -12.68 -27.74
CA ASN A 956 17.71 -13.79 -27.63
C ASN A 956 17.28 -14.41 -28.98
N ARG A 957 17.79 -13.88 -30.10
CA ARG A 957 17.56 -14.44 -31.45
C ARG A 957 18.48 -15.59 -31.83
N PHE A 958 19.46 -15.91 -30.98
CA PHE A 958 20.50 -16.88 -31.29
C PHE A 958 20.56 -18.03 -30.29
N ASN A 959 20.53 -19.27 -30.79
CA ASN A 959 20.61 -20.50 -29.96
C ASN A 959 21.87 -20.51 -29.09
N ARG A 960 23.01 -20.02 -29.60
CA ARG A 960 24.27 -19.90 -28.82
C ARG A 960 24.12 -19.07 -27.54
N ASN A 961 23.17 -18.14 -27.50
CA ASN A 961 22.95 -17.24 -26.37
C ASN A 961 21.80 -17.70 -25.46
N THR A 962 20.90 -18.56 -25.94
CA THR A 962 19.66 -18.95 -25.26
C THR A 962 19.58 -20.44 -24.91
N GLY A 963 20.37 -21.30 -25.55
CA GLY A 963 20.14 -22.74 -25.64
C GLY A 963 19.07 -23.13 -26.67
N GLY A 964 18.48 -22.13 -27.34
CA GLY A 964 17.36 -22.24 -28.27
C GLY A 964 15.98 -22.24 -27.61
N THR A 965 14.93 -22.11 -28.41
CA THR A 965 13.55 -21.87 -27.94
C THR A 965 13.03 -22.92 -26.95
N LEU A 966 13.35 -24.20 -27.16
CA LEU A 966 12.94 -25.28 -26.25
C LEU A 966 13.70 -25.29 -24.92
N VAL A 967 14.85 -24.62 -24.84
CA VAL A 967 15.59 -24.44 -23.57
C VAL A 967 15.14 -23.16 -22.89
N GLU A 968 15.11 -22.03 -23.61
CA GLU A 968 14.79 -20.75 -23.00
C GLU A 968 13.31 -20.64 -22.60
N LYS A 969 12.39 -20.94 -23.53
CA LYS A 969 10.97 -20.71 -23.31
C LYS A 969 10.30 -21.93 -22.70
N ALA A 970 10.60 -23.12 -23.23
CA ALA A 970 9.91 -24.33 -22.83
C ALA A 970 10.43 -24.97 -21.53
N CYS A 971 11.50 -24.43 -20.92
CA CYS A 971 11.96 -24.91 -19.61
C CYS A 971 10.86 -24.84 -18.53
N HIS A 972 10.01 -23.80 -18.53
CA HIS A 972 8.85 -23.74 -17.63
C HIS A 972 7.91 -24.94 -17.80
N PHE A 973 7.64 -25.35 -19.04
CA PHE A 973 6.70 -26.45 -19.32
C PHE A 973 7.31 -27.80 -18.98
N PHE A 974 8.59 -28.01 -19.31
CA PHE A 974 9.29 -29.22 -18.93
C PHE A 974 9.41 -29.36 -17.41
N ASP A 975 9.65 -28.25 -16.70
CA ASP A 975 9.61 -28.19 -15.25
C ASP A 975 8.22 -28.52 -14.69
N LEU A 976 7.15 -27.88 -15.20
CA LEU A 976 5.77 -28.17 -14.81
C LEU A 976 5.41 -29.63 -15.04
N MET A 977 5.85 -30.24 -16.15
CA MET A 977 5.61 -31.66 -16.41
C MET A 977 6.20 -32.53 -15.30
N ARG A 978 7.46 -32.30 -14.93
CA ARG A 978 8.11 -33.01 -13.81
C ARG A 978 7.39 -32.77 -12.49
N ARG A 979 7.02 -31.51 -12.19
CA ARG A 979 6.37 -31.13 -10.93
C ARG A 979 4.98 -31.73 -10.78
N ILE A 980 4.16 -31.68 -11.83
CA ILE A 980 2.77 -32.17 -11.80
C ILE A 980 2.73 -33.70 -11.81
N LEU A 981 3.55 -34.34 -12.64
CA LEU A 981 3.58 -35.80 -12.74
C LEU A 981 4.40 -36.46 -11.61
N GLN A 982 5.18 -35.68 -10.87
CA GLN A 982 6.07 -36.13 -9.80
C GLN A 982 6.95 -37.30 -10.25
N SER A 983 7.52 -37.18 -11.45
CA SER A 983 8.31 -38.23 -12.09
C SER A 983 9.37 -37.63 -13.01
N GLU A 984 10.42 -38.41 -13.27
CA GLU A 984 11.51 -38.01 -14.16
C GLU A 984 11.28 -38.49 -15.60
N PRO A 985 11.71 -37.70 -16.61
CA PRO A 985 11.58 -38.07 -18.01
C PRO A 985 12.56 -39.20 -18.38
N VAL A 986 12.14 -40.10 -19.25
CA VAL A 986 12.97 -41.22 -19.77
C VAL A 986 13.14 -41.18 -21.29
N SER A 987 12.29 -40.46 -22.00
CA SER A 987 12.34 -40.31 -23.45
C SER A 987 11.69 -38.99 -23.88
N VAL A 988 12.32 -38.29 -24.81
CA VAL A 988 11.78 -37.06 -25.43
C VAL A 988 11.82 -37.23 -26.95
N TYR A 989 10.67 -37.04 -27.61
CA TYR A 989 10.58 -36.94 -29.06
C TYR A 989 10.04 -35.56 -29.44
N ALA A 990 10.64 -34.90 -30.42
CA ALA A 990 10.16 -33.60 -30.87
C ALA A 990 10.31 -33.37 -32.38
N SER A 991 9.47 -32.49 -32.91
CA SER A 991 9.48 -31.98 -34.28
C SER A 991 9.24 -30.47 -34.23
N GLY A 992 10.02 -29.67 -34.93
CA GLY A 992 9.88 -28.21 -34.95
C GLY A 992 10.83 -27.55 -35.95
N ASP A 993 10.58 -26.29 -36.29
CA ASP A 993 11.36 -25.52 -37.27
C ASP A 993 11.14 -24.00 -37.08
N GLN A 994 11.80 -23.17 -37.89
CA GLN A 994 11.58 -21.72 -38.00
C GLN A 994 10.71 -21.40 -39.23
N ALA A 995 9.41 -21.23 -39.03
CA ALA A 995 8.45 -21.01 -40.11
C ALA A 995 8.34 -19.53 -40.54
N MET A 996 8.19 -18.63 -39.57
CA MET A 996 7.67 -17.26 -39.76
C MET A 996 8.58 -16.17 -39.18
N ASN A 997 9.05 -16.34 -37.95
CA ASN A 997 9.63 -15.24 -37.18
C ASN A 997 11.12 -15.02 -37.50
N HIS A 998 11.52 -13.74 -37.60
CA HIS A 998 12.92 -13.30 -37.65
C HIS A 998 13.75 -13.78 -38.86
N LYS A 999 13.12 -14.33 -39.91
CA LYS A 999 13.81 -14.93 -41.07
C LYS A 999 14.54 -13.89 -41.95
N ASP A 1000 14.03 -12.67 -41.97
CA ASP A 1000 14.57 -11.57 -42.78
C ASP A 1000 15.50 -10.64 -41.97
N GLU A 1001 15.76 -10.97 -40.70
CA GLU A 1001 16.64 -10.18 -39.83
C GLU A 1001 18.11 -10.57 -40.04
N VAL A 1002 19.00 -9.57 -40.06
CA VAL A 1002 20.45 -9.77 -40.15
C VAL A 1002 21.12 -8.87 -39.13
N TYR A 1003 21.99 -9.45 -38.31
CA TYR A 1003 22.77 -8.74 -37.29
C TYR A 1003 24.27 -8.93 -37.54
N ASP A 1004 25.09 -8.08 -36.90
CA ASP A 1004 26.57 -8.03 -37.00
C ASP A 1004 27.26 -9.24 -36.32
N GLY A 1005 26.80 -10.44 -36.65
CA GLY A 1005 27.18 -11.70 -36.01
C GLY A 1005 26.30 -12.91 -36.41
N GLY A 1006 25.41 -12.79 -37.39
CA GLY A 1006 24.68 -13.91 -37.98
C GLY A 1006 23.19 -13.66 -38.24
N ILE A 1007 22.55 -14.67 -38.82
CA ILE A 1007 21.09 -14.74 -39.04
C ILE A 1007 20.47 -15.47 -37.84
N PRO A 1008 19.31 -15.02 -37.30
CA PRO A 1008 18.60 -15.73 -36.24
C PRO A 1008 18.36 -17.21 -36.56
N ASP A 1009 18.60 -18.09 -35.59
CA ASP A 1009 18.54 -19.56 -35.75
C ASP A 1009 17.58 -20.23 -34.75
N ILE A 1010 16.74 -19.43 -34.08
CA ILE A 1010 15.72 -19.90 -33.13
C ILE A 1010 14.49 -20.45 -33.85
N ILE A 1011 14.00 -21.61 -33.40
CA ILE A 1011 12.73 -22.18 -33.88
C ILE A 1011 11.53 -21.39 -33.32
N ASP A 1012 10.42 -21.35 -34.04
CA ASP A 1012 9.23 -20.61 -33.63
C ASP A 1012 7.98 -21.49 -33.47
N HIS A 1013 8.07 -22.78 -33.81
CA HIS A 1013 7.03 -23.76 -33.50
C HIS A 1013 7.63 -25.15 -33.28
N ALA A 1014 7.02 -25.91 -32.38
CA ALA A 1014 7.42 -27.29 -32.10
C ALA A 1014 6.30 -28.11 -31.44
N LEU A 1015 6.32 -29.41 -31.70
CA LEU A 1015 5.59 -30.42 -30.95
C LEU A 1015 6.59 -31.31 -30.22
N ALA A 1016 6.42 -31.51 -28.92
CA ALA A 1016 7.23 -32.43 -28.13
C ALA A 1016 6.35 -33.42 -27.36
N VAL A 1017 6.81 -34.67 -27.27
CA VAL A 1017 6.19 -35.74 -26.48
C VAL A 1017 7.25 -36.28 -25.52
N VAL A 1018 6.88 -36.38 -24.25
CA VAL A 1018 7.76 -36.87 -23.17
C VAL A 1018 7.15 -38.09 -22.51
N GLU A 1019 7.96 -39.14 -22.36
CA GLU A 1019 7.62 -40.32 -21.56
C GLU A 1019 8.29 -40.24 -20.19
N PHE A 1020 7.56 -40.59 -19.14
CA PHE A 1020 8.04 -40.53 -17.75
C PHE A 1020 8.24 -41.93 -17.15
N ALA A 1021 9.13 -42.03 -16.16
CA ALA A 1021 9.48 -43.30 -15.50
C ALA A 1021 8.27 -44.01 -14.85
N ASN A 1022 7.28 -43.25 -14.37
CA ASN A 1022 6.04 -43.79 -13.81
C ASN A 1022 5.00 -44.25 -14.87
N GLY A 1023 5.36 -44.19 -16.16
CA GLY A 1023 4.50 -44.55 -17.28
C GLY A 1023 3.54 -43.45 -17.73
N ALA A 1024 3.57 -42.26 -17.11
CA ALA A 1024 2.82 -41.10 -17.59
C ALA A 1024 3.41 -40.56 -18.90
N ARG A 1025 2.59 -39.86 -19.67
CA ARG A 1025 3.00 -39.20 -20.92
C ARG A 1025 2.63 -37.73 -20.87
N ALA A 1026 3.52 -36.87 -21.35
CA ALA A 1026 3.25 -35.46 -21.53
C ALA A 1026 3.43 -35.01 -22.98
N SER A 1027 2.76 -33.92 -23.35
CA SER A 1027 2.88 -33.29 -24.66
C SER A 1027 2.98 -31.77 -24.52
N LEU A 1028 3.81 -31.15 -25.36
CA LEU A 1028 3.92 -29.70 -25.52
C LEU A 1028 3.59 -29.34 -26.97
N ASP A 1029 2.66 -28.41 -27.13
CA ASP A 1029 2.28 -27.76 -28.39
C ASP A 1029 2.71 -26.29 -28.31
N LEU A 1030 3.82 -25.96 -28.98
CA LEU A 1030 4.43 -24.63 -28.98
C LEU A 1030 4.25 -23.95 -30.34
N CYS A 1031 3.71 -22.74 -30.33
CA CYS A 1031 3.62 -21.86 -31.49
C CYS A 1031 3.86 -20.40 -31.08
N MET A 1032 4.89 -19.76 -31.63
CA MET A 1032 5.31 -18.39 -31.31
C MET A 1032 4.84 -17.37 -32.37
N PHE A 1033 3.86 -17.72 -33.19
CA PHE A 1033 3.21 -16.82 -34.17
C PHE A 1033 1.69 -17.03 -34.21
N ALA A 1034 1.10 -17.44 -33.08
CA ALA A 1034 -0.34 -17.60 -32.93
C ALA A 1034 -1.00 -16.28 -32.48
N GLU A 1035 -2.18 -15.98 -33.04
CA GLU A 1035 -2.98 -14.77 -32.75
C GLU A 1035 -4.05 -14.98 -31.64
N ASP A 1036 -3.91 -16.03 -30.82
CA ASP A 1036 -4.93 -16.47 -29.85
C ASP A 1036 -5.02 -15.54 -28.61
N GLU A 1037 -6.24 -15.29 -28.13
CA GLU A 1037 -6.54 -14.59 -26.88
C GLU A 1037 -6.20 -15.46 -25.63
N GLN A 1038 -6.13 -16.79 -25.80
CA GLN A 1038 -5.70 -17.74 -24.77
C GLN A 1038 -4.30 -18.28 -25.07
N THR A 1039 -3.32 -17.74 -24.35
CA THR A 1039 -1.91 -18.03 -24.63
C THR A 1039 -1.44 -19.36 -24.04
N GLU A 1040 -1.95 -19.72 -22.86
CA GLU A 1040 -1.51 -20.92 -22.14
C GLU A 1040 -2.65 -21.81 -21.68
N GLN A 1041 -2.55 -23.11 -21.99
CA GLN A 1041 -3.49 -24.12 -21.51
C GLN A 1041 -2.72 -25.34 -20.97
N VAL A 1042 -2.99 -25.69 -19.71
CA VAL A 1042 -2.40 -26.86 -19.05
C VAL A 1042 -3.50 -27.80 -18.62
N ARG A 1043 -3.47 -29.04 -19.10
CA ARG A 1043 -4.49 -30.05 -18.78
C ARG A 1043 -3.87 -31.34 -18.28
N VAL A 1044 -4.32 -31.77 -17.11
CA VAL A 1044 -3.96 -33.02 -16.45
C VAL A 1044 -5.14 -33.98 -16.52
N VAL A 1045 -4.94 -35.16 -17.08
CA VAL A 1045 -5.93 -36.25 -17.04
C VAL A 1045 -5.49 -37.28 -16.01
N CYS A 1046 -6.36 -37.50 -15.04
CA CYS A 1046 -6.20 -38.47 -13.96
C CYS A 1046 -7.09 -39.70 -14.18
N GLN A 1047 -6.94 -40.73 -13.34
CA GLN A 1047 -7.71 -41.98 -13.44
C GLN A 1047 -9.22 -41.77 -13.35
N GLN A 1048 -9.69 -40.82 -12.53
CA GLN A 1048 -11.09 -40.58 -12.23
C GLN A 1048 -11.60 -39.23 -12.74
N GLY A 1049 -10.79 -38.46 -13.47
CA GLY A 1049 -11.17 -37.12 -13.89
C GLY A 1049 -10.08 -36.36 -14.65
N SER A 1050 -10.25 -35.06 -14.78
CA SER A 1050 -9.24 -34.15 -15.31
C SER A 1050 -9.30 -32.77 -14.65
N VAL A 1051 -8.17 -32.09 -14.61
CA VAL A 1051 -8.03 -30.69 -14.20
C VAL A 1051 -7.41 -29.91 -15.36
N GLU A 1052 -7.92 -28.73 -15.64
CA GLU A 1052 -7.44 -27.86 -16.72
C GLU A 1052 -7.32 -26.43 -16.22
N ALA A 1053 -6.19 -25.79 -16.47
CA ALA A 1053 -5.97 -24.37 -16.21
C ALA A 1053 -5.82 -23.64 -17.55
N LYS A 1054 -6.40 -22.44 -17.63
CA LYS A 1054 -6.32 -21.55 -18.79
C LYS A 1054 -5.87 -20.16 -18.38
N CYS A 1055 -4.89 -19.62 -19.10
CA CYS A 1055 -4.37 -18.27 -18.92
C CYS A 1055 -4.40 -17.55 -20.28
N PRO A 1056 -4.79 -16.26 -20.34
CA PRO A 1056 -5.05 -15.33 -19.23
C PRO A 1056 -6.49 -15.33 -18.70
N GLU A 1057 -7.34 -16.32 -19.03
CA GLU A 1057 -8.69 -16.44 -18.47
C GLU A 1057 -8.70 -16.55 -16.92
N SER A 1058 -7.57 -16.92 -16.32
CA SER A 1058 -7.40 -17.24 -14.89
C SER A 1058 -8.46 -18.23 -14.39
N THR A 1059 -8.77 -19.27 -15.18
CA THR A 1059 -9.77 -20.29 -14.81
C THR A 1059 -9.16 -21.67 -14.61
N VAL A 1060 -9.72 -22.41 -13.65
CA VAL A 1060 -9.45 -23.83 -13.41
C VAL A 1060 -10.73 -24.62 -13.55
N ARG A 1061 -10.73 -25.59 -14.46
CA ARG A 1061 -11.83 -26.48 -14.77
C ARG A 1061 -11.55 -27.90 -14.26
N ILE A 1062 -12.40 -28.40 -13.38
CA ILE A 1062 -12.30 -29.72 -12.76
C ILE A 1062 -13.45 -30.60 -13.25
N VAL A 1063 -13.13 -31.81 -13.71
CA VAL A 1063 -14.12 -32.78 -14.20
C VAL A 1063 -13.92 -34.12 -13.51
N GLN A 1064 -14.94 -34.61 -12.81
CA GLN A 1064 -14.93 -35.93 -12.16
C GLN A 1064 -15.85 -36.93 -12.87
N ARG A 1065 -15.33 -38.13 -13.15
CA ARG A 1065 -16.11 -39.26 -13.68
C ARG A 1065 -16.94 -39.87 -12.54
N ARG A 1066 -18.26 -40.04 -12.72
CA ARG A 1066 -19.13 -40.75 -11.76
C ARG A 1066 -19.40 -42.17 -12.23
N LYS A 1067 -19.31 -43.16 -11.32
CA LYS A 1067 -19.73 -44.55 -11.58
C LYS A 1067 -21.22 -44.67 -11.33
N VAL A 1068 -21.93 -45.29 -12.26
CA VAL A 1068 -23.37 -45.51 -12.20
C VAL A 1068 -23.59 -47.01 -12.04
N ARG A 1069 -24.24 -47.41 -10.94
CA ARG A 1069 -24.66 -48.81 -10.75
C ARG A 1069 -25.97 -49.03 -11.50
N GLY A 1070 -25.89 -49.54 -12.73
CA GLY A 1070 -27.03 -50.14 -13.41
C GLY A 1070 -27.08 -51.66 -13.16
N LEU A 1071 -27.96 -52.11 -12.27
CA LEU A 1071 -28.50 -53.47 -12.32
C LEU A 1071 -29.53 -53.49 -13.46
N GLY A 1072 -29.25 -54.22 -14.53
CA GLY A 1072 -30.25 -54.53 -15.56
C GLY A 1072 -29.81 -54.21 -16.99
N ARG A 1073 -30.11 -55.15 -17.90
CA ARG A 1073 -29.86 -55.08 -19.34
C ARG A 1073 -30.80 -54.08 -20.04
N THR A 1074 -30.64 -52.80 -19.74
CA THR A 1074 -31.27 -51.71 -20.52
C THR A 1074 -30.13 -50.86 -21.11
N PRO A 1075 -30.17 -50.49 -22.41
CA PRO A 1075 -29.16 -49.61 -22.99
C PRO A 1075 -29.10 -48.32 -22.15
N PRO A 1076 -27.91 -47.80 -21.82
CA PRO A 1076 -27.82 -46.62 -20.98
C PRO A 1076 -28.56 -45.47 -21.68
N GLY A 1077 -29.69 -45.08 -21.09
CA GLY A 1077 -30.49 -43.95 -21.52
C GLY A 1077 -29.67 -42.67 -21.40
N LYS A 1078 -30.07 -41.64 -22.15
CA LYS A 1078 -29.50 -40.29 -22.10
C LYS A 1078 -29.66 -39.70 -20.69
N GLU A 1079 -28.70 -39.90 -19.78
CA GLU A 1079 -28.45 -39.08 -18.60
C GLU A 1079 -27.09 -39.42 -17.97
N GLU A 1080 -26.50 -38.47 -17.23
CA GLU A 1080 -25.21 -38.53 -16.51
C GLU A 1080 -23.95 -38.06 -17.26
N ARG A 1081 -23.94 -36.77 -17.65
CA ARG A 1081 -22.72 -36.04 -17.99
C ARG A 1081 -22.01 -35.58 -16.71
N ALA A 1082 -20.70 -35.83 -16.60
CA ALA A 1082 -19.85 -35.19 -15.60
C ALA A 1082 -19.97 -33.66 -15.76
N VAL A 1083 -20.56 -32.96 -14.80
CA VAL A 1083 -20.67 -31.50 -14.83
C VAL A 1083 -19.31 -30.93 -14.44
N PRO A 1084 -18.66 -30.13 -15.31
CA PRO A 1084 -17.41 -29.47 -14.97
C PRO A 1084 -17.64 -28.40 -13.91
N GLU A 1085 -16.82 -28.40 -12.86
CA GLU A 1085 -16.69 -27.26 -11.95
C GLU A 1085 -15.68 -26.29 -12.57
N VAL A 1086 -16.06 -25.02 -12.73
CA VAL A 1086 -15.18 -23.97 -13.25
C VAL A 1086 -14.98 -22.94 -12.17
N ILE A 1087 -13.73 -22.76 -11.76
CA ILE A 1087 -13.30 -21.87 -10.70
C ILE A 1087 -12.52 -20.74 -11.37
N ARG A 1088 -12.96 -19.50 -11.18
CA ARG A 1088 -12.19 -18.32 -11.57
C ARG A 1088 -11.27 -17.94 -10.41
N ILE A 1089 -9.99 -17.76 -10.68
CA ILE A 1089 -8.98 -17.41 -9.70
C ILE A 1089 -8.83 -15.89 -9.70
N PRO A 1090 -9.21 -15.19 -8.61
CA PRO A 1090 -9.06 -13.75 -8.53
C PRO A 1090 -7.58 -13.38 -8.36
N ILE A 1091 -7.15 -12.34 -9.06
CA ILE A 1091 -5.81 -11.74 -8.95
C ILE A 1091 -6.02 -10.26 -8.65
N SER A 1092 -5.38 -9.75 -7.60
CA SER A 1092 -5.43 -8.33 -7.25
C SER A 1092 -4.82 -7.48 -8.37
N ARG A 1093 -5.34 -6.27 -8.58
CA ARG A 1093 -4.86 -5.39 -9.67
C ARG A 1093 -3.39 -5.03 -9.51
N GLU A 1094 -2.92 -4.89 -8.27
CA GLU A 1094 -1.54 -4.54 -7.93
C GLU A 1094 -0.57 -5.64 -8.39
N LEU A 1095 -0.85 -6.90 -8.06
CA LEU A 1095 -0.06 -8.05 -8.50
C LEU A 1095 -0.09 -8.25 -10.02
N ALA A 1096 -1.24 -8.01 -10.65
CA ALA A 1096 -1.36 -8.08 -12.11
C ALA A 1096 -0.57 -6.97 -12.83
N ALA A 1097 -0.38 -5.81 -12.20
CA ALA A 1097 0.37 -4.69 -12.75
C ALA A 1097 1.89 -4.78 -12.50
N ALA A 1098 2.31 -5.50 -11.46
CA ALA A 1098 3.72 -5.57 -11.06
C ALA A 1098 4.59 -6.41 -11.99
N GLY A 1099 4.00 -7.29 -12.79
CA GLY A 1099 4.73 -8.20 -13.65
C GLY A 1099 3.85 -8.90 -14.68
N TYR A 1100 4.46 -9.76 -15.48
CA TYR A 1100 3.72 -10.65 -16.36
C TYR A 1100 3.22 -11.87 -15.55
N HIS A 1101 2.44 -12.76 -16.17
CA HIS A 1101 2.08 -14.05 -15.57
C HIS A 1101 1.23 -13.99 -14.28
N GLU A 1102 0.24 -13.08 -14.22
CA GLU A 1102 -0.81 -13.11 -13.20
C GLU A 1102 -0.30 -13.01 -11.72
N GLY A 1103 0.82 -12.31 -11.50
CA GLY A 1103 1.42 -12.12 -10.18
C GLY A 1103 2.33 -13.26 -9.71
N ALA A 1104 2.70 -14.17 -10.61
CA ALA A 1104 3.57 -15.32 -10.31
C ALA A 1104 4.88 -14.94 -9.61
N THR A 1105 5.55 -13.88 -10.08
CA THR A 1105 6.83 -13.39 -9.55
C THR A 1105 6.73 -13.00 -8.07
N PHE A 1106 5.64 -12.37 -7.64
CA PHE A 1106 5.40 -12.06 -6.24
C PHE A 1106 5.33 -13.32 -5.37
N PHE A 1107 4.51 -14.29 -5.78
CA PHE A 1107 4.35 -15.54 -5.03
C PHE A 1107 5.62 -16.41 -5.04
N GLU A 1108 6.43 -16.31 -6.10
CA GLU A 1108 7.75 -16.92 -6.15
C GLU A 1108 8.70 -16.30 -5.12
N LEU A 1109 8.77 -14.96 -5.07
CA LEU A 1109 9.60 -14.23 -4.12
C LEU A 1109 9.15 -14.46 -2.68
N GLU A 1110 7.84 -14.58 -2.42
CA GLU A 1110 7.29 -14.97 -1.12
C GLU A 1110 7.79 -16.35 -0.71
N ALA A 1111 7.66 -17.36 -1.58
CA ALA A 1111 8.13 -18.71 -1.32
C ALA A 1111 9.66 -18.77 -1.11
N PHE A 1112 10.41 -17.95 -1.86
CA PHE A 1112 11.85 -17.82 -1.68
C PHE A 1112 12.19 -17.20 -0.31
N ALA A 1113 11.53 -16.11 0.08
CA ALA A 1113 11.74 -15.45 1.37
C ALA A 1113 11.37 -16.35 2.56
N GLU A 1114 10.32 -17.16 2.43
CA GLU A 1114 9.96 -18.19 3.42
C GLU A 1114 11.04 -19.27 3.54
N ALA A 1115 11.62 -19.72 2.42
CA ALA A 1115 12.69 -20.71 2.42
C ALA A 1115 13.96 -20.15 3.07
N VAL A 1116 14.32 -18.90 2.77
CA VAL A 1116 15.44 -18.17 3.40
C VAL A 1116 15.28 -18.11 4.92
N ARG A 1117 14.04 -17.87 5.39
CA ARG A 1117 13.72 -17.81 6.82
C ARG A 1117 13.55 -19.18 7.49
N GLY A 1118 13.76 -20.28 6.76
CA GLY A 1118 13.59 -21.64 7.28
C GLY A 1118 12.13 -22.03 7.58
N LYS A 1119 11.15 -21.28 7.06
CA LYS A 1119 9.72 -21.60 7.20
C LYS A 1119 9.27 -22.73 6.28
N ARG A 1120 10.04 -23.02 5.23
CA ARG A 1120 9.77 -24.09 4.26
C ARG A 1120 11.03 -24.62 3.61
N ALA A 1121 10.91 -25.79 2.99
CA ALA A 1121 11.93 -26.31 2.07
C ALA A 1121 11.98 -25.51 0.77
N VAL A 1122 13.16 -25.48 0.14
CA VAL A 1122 13.38 -24.80 -1.15
C VAL A 1122 12.49 -25.43 -2.22
N PRO A 1123 11.59 -24.66 -2.84
CA PRO A 1123 10.55 -25.21 -3.71
C PRO A 1123 11.03 -25.54 -5.13
N VAL A 1124 12.05 -24.84 -5.65
CA VAL A 1124 12.64 -25.06 -6.98
C VAL A 1124 14.16 -25.06 -6.85
N THR A 1125 14.76 -26.22 -7.03
CA THR A 1125 16.20 -26.40 -6.81
C THR A 1125 17.01 -26.21 -8.10
N ALA A 1126 18.34 -26.09 -7.98
CA ALA A 1126 19.24 -26.12 -9.15
C ALA A 1126 19.04 -27.38 -10.01
N ARG A 1127 18.71 -28.52 -9.37
CA ARG A 1127 18.39 -29.77 -10.07
C ARG A 1127 17.14 -29.63 -10.93
N ASP A 1128 16.12 -28.94 -10.44
CA ASP A 1128 14.90 -28.68 -11.22
C ASP A 1128 15.22 -27.83 -12.46
N GLY A 1129 16.00 -26.76 -12.27
CA GLY A 1129 16.51 -25.93 -13.37
C GLY A 1129 17.31 -26.75 -14.40
N LYS A 1130 18.25 -27.58 -13.95
CA LYS A 1130 19.05 -28.46 -14.82
C LYS A 1130 18.16 -29.41 -15.63
N MET A 1131 17.21 -30.08 -14.98
CA MET A 1131 16.36 -31.06 -15.64
C MET A 1131 15.46 -30.40 -16.70
N ALA A 1132 14.99 -29.18 -16.45
CA ALA A 1132 14.24 -28.41 -17.45
C ALA A 1132 15.09 -28.08 -18.69
N VAL A 1133 16.36 -27.64 -18.49
CA VAL A 1133 17.33 -27.41 -19.57
C VAL A 1133 17.64 -28.70 -20.33
N LEU A 1134 17.90 -29.80 -19.63
CA LEU A 1134 18.16 -31.12 -20.23
C LEU A 1134 17.02 -31.56 -21.15
N MET A 1135 15.77 -31.42 -20.72
CA MET A 1135 14.60 -31.77 -21.54
C MET A 1135 14.50 -30.91 -22.80
N GLY A 1136 14.79 -29.61 -22.70
CA GLY A 1136 14.87 -28.70 -23.85
C GLY A 1136 15.97 -29.07 -24.84
N VAL A 1137 17.17 -29.37 -24.34
CA VAL A 1137 18.30 -29.82 -25.16
C VAL A 1137 17.98 -31.17 -25.83
N ALA A 1138 17.36 -32.10 -25.10
CA ALA A 1138 16.94 -33.39 -25.64
C ALA A 1138 15.88 -33.23 -26.74
N ALA A 1139 14.96 -32.28 -26.60
CA ALA A 1139 13.95 -31.99 -27.62
C ALA A 1139 14.60 -31.41 -28.89
N HIS A 1140 15.50 -30.44 -28.78
CA HIS A 1140 16.29 -29.94 -29.92
C HIS A 1140 17.10 -31.05 -30.60
N ARG A 1141 17.77 -31.90 -29.81
CA ARG A 1141 18.52 -33.05 -30.34
C ARG A 1141 17.59 -34.05 -31.04
N SER A 1142 16.37 -34.24 -30.54
CA SER A 1142 15.37 -35.10 -31.20
C SER A 1142 14.94 -34.57 -32.56
N ILE A 1143 14.72 -33.26 -32.68
CA ILE A 1143 14.42 -32.59 -33.94
C ILE A 1143 15.56 -32.82 -34.94
N ALA A 1144 16.80 -32.56 -34.52
CA ALA A 1144 17.97 -32.71 -35.39
C ALA A 1144 18.20 -34.16 -35.86
N LEU A 1145 17.90 -35.14 -35.01
CA LEU A 1145 18.11 -36.56 -35.32
C LEU A 1145 16.89 -37.24 -35.97
N GLY A 1146 15.70 -36.64 -35.92
CA GLY A 1146 14.44 -37.26 -36.39
C GLY A 1146 14.01 -38.50 -35.61
N ARG A 1147 14.49 -38.68 -34.37
CA ARG A 1147 14.20 -39.85 -33.51
C ARG A 1147 14.11 -39.47 -32.03
N PRO A 1148 13.47 -40.30 -31.17
CA PRO A 1148 13.42 -40.05 -29.73
C PRO A 1148 14.81 -40.06 -29.09
N VAL A 1149 15.02 -39.20 -28.10
CA VAL A 1149 16.23 -39.13 -27.27
C VAL A 1149 15.95 -39.71 -25.89
N ARG A 1150 16.75 -40.68 -25.47
CA ARG A 1150 16.60 -41.37 -24.17
C ARG A 1150 17.36 -40.63 -23.07
N LEU A 1151 16.77 -40.58 -21.89
CA LEU A 1151 17.33 -39.91 -20.71
C LEU A 1151 17.52 -40.92 -19.57
N SER A 1152 18.64 -40.78 -18.85
CA SER A 1152 18.91 -41.56 -17.64
C SER A 1152 18.19 -40.95 -16.44
N PRO A 1153 17.87 -41.75 -15.40
CA PRO A 1153 17.34 -41.22 -14.14
C PRO A 1153 18.27 -40.21 -13.45
N ALA A 1154 19.56 -40.23 -13.77
CA ALA A 1154 20.55 -39.28 -13.26
C ALA A 1154 20.50 -37.91 -13.97
N GLY A 1155 19.68 -37.78 -15.02
CA GLY A 1155 19.55 -36.54 -15.78
C GLY A 1155 20.63 -36.38 -16.86
N GLN A 1156 20.92 -37.45 -17.60
CA GLN A 1156 21.89 -37.43 -18.70
C GLN A 1156 21.28 -38.00 -19.99
N ILE A 1157 21.70 -37.48 -21.14
CA ILE A 1157 21.33 -38.06 -22.44
C ILE A 1157 22.09 -39.39 -22.60
N ILE A 1158 21.35 -40.46 -22.90
CA ILE A 1158 21.95 -41.76 -23.19
C ILE A 1158 22.29 -41.79 -24.68
N GLU A 1159 23.58 -41.80 -25.01
CA GLU A 1159 24.01 -41.93 -26.39
C GLU A 1159 23.80 -43.37 -26.87
N GLU A 1160 22.87 -43.54 -27.81
CA GLU A 1160 22.74 -44.79 -28.56
C GLU A 1160 23.71 -44.76 -29.76
N PRO A 1161 24.53 -45.80 -29.98
CA PRO A 1161 25.41 -45.88 -31.14
C PRO A 1161 24.61 -45.64 -32.42
N SER A 1162 25.15 -44.84 -33.34
CA SER A 1162 24.45 -44.44 -34.56
C SER A 1162 24.03 -45.69 -35.34
N ALA A 1163 22.73 -45.98 -35.37
CA ALA A 1163 22.18 -46.79 -36.43
C ALA A 1163 22.33 -45.96 -37.71
N ASP A 1164 22.96 -46.55 -38.75
CA ASP A 1164 23.11 -45.94 -40.06
C ASP A 1164 21.79 -45.28 -40.51
N PRO A 1165 21.85 -44.10 -41.13
CA PRO A 1165 20.65 -43.42 -41.60
C PRO A 1165 19.89 -44.34 -42.57
N PRO A 1166 18.55 -44.43 -42.48
CA PRO A 1166 17.78 -45.14 -43.49
C PRO A 1166 17.98 -44.42 -44.84
N PRO A 1167 18.06 -45.17 -45.96
CA PRO A 1167 18.35 -44.57 -47.26
C PRO A 1167 17.28 -43.52 -47.62
N PRO A 1168 17.66 -42.42 -48.31
CA PRO A 1168 16.73 -41.33 -48.61
C PRO A 1168 15.52 -41.84 -49.39
N LEU A 1169 14.32 -41.63 -48.84
CA LEU A 1169 13.07 -41.87 -49.56
C LEU A 1169 13.02 -40.97 -50.80
N LEU A 1170 12.90 -41.60 -51.97
CA LEU A 1170 12.69 -41.00 -53.28
C LEU A 1170 11.64 -39.87 -53.24
N LYS A 1171 12.07 -38.60 -53.17
CA LYS A 1171 11.19 -37.44 -53.37
C LYS A 1171 11.62 -36.54 -54.55
N GLN A 1172 12.32 -37.10 -55.54
CA GLN A 1172 12.73 -36.36 -56.75
C GLN A 1172 12.32 -36.99 -58.10
N GLN A 1173 11.49 -38.05 -58.15
CA GLN A 1173 11.08 -38.67 -59.42
C GLN A 1173 9.62 -38.44 -59.86
N VAL A 1174 8.80 -37.70 -59.10
CA VAL A 1174 7.37 -37.50 -59.45
C VAL A 1174 7.14 -36.26 -60.32
N TRP A 1175 8.04 -35.27 -60.31
CA TRP A 1175 7.88 -34.02 -61.08
C TRP A 1175 8.43 -34.06 -62.51
N SER A 1176 9.04 -35.18 -62.95
CA SER A 1176 9.50 -35.34 -64.34
C SER A 1176 8.63 -36.30 -65.16
N ARG A 1177 7.46 -36.69 -64.64
CA ARG A 1177 6.50 -37.60 -65.30
C ARG A 1177 5.04 -37.13 -65.25
N LEU A 1178 4.79 -35.93 -64.74
CA LEU A 1178 3.58 -35.12 -64.97
C LEU A 1178 4.00 -33.94 -65.83
#